data_AF-A0A944WAH5-F1
#
_entry.id   AF-A0A944WAH5-F1
#
_cell.length_a   1.000
_cell.length_b   1.000
_cell.length_c   1.000
_cell.angle_alpha   90.00
_cell.angle_beta   90.00
_cell.angle_gamma   90.00
#
_symmetry.space_group_name_H-M   'P 1'
#
loop_
_entity.id
_entity.type
_entity.pdbx_description
1 polymer ?
#
loop_
_entity_poly.entity_id
_entity_poly.type
_entity_poly.pdbx_seq_one_letter_code
_entity_poly.pdbx_strand_id
1 'polypeptide(L)'
;MKKQIPLYLLVLSLFHWACEKDEPITNDDSVNTLSEDLSGAQGDITDYFYNFENEIEAEFFRFDPNLMVSYESYTDYYEATGRTPTIMDYRSYQNHLISMTPADEAEYTVRHYIDSLSVQDSIVPDSVIMRSTPFKNLESLYWNLEAEPSLQRYKLINSDWVLEDTTLFYSDTFDISAYWAVVDTPFIDEGLLFVDSAQWYDTNYVFMADEQIRFINNFEFTKRQLSSDSLVFRVNTDCNDNGEWDSGETPGPDYNDDGVYELLYEYDDNNSNGVYDAGDDIIEDYDGDGVYSVAYEFEDVGNGIWDPAEPYFDIDADGIHSNDEPYQDRNCNGIWNDAEVRVSSESECIGIGTYSTDADGGFCDQGNKIYDETEAYTSKDTDGDGTSEKLLYIIGDKPNNLIVDYTDSDNPAVLLDIGLGDDITDRWGNEYTNLIETITFNDLKQQYKDDVDSLVTLYTKEKIGHITTPNVLPGDYYITKSNWSKTSGSKTDYYYNYHIFHEPDHLNQVDYPSFFLPLGFYYNPKDLRDGFWHGNEMESNILYYTSNGSIRDGEQVDTSYFDTTGIGVYYIEKNYNVESSSVTVPAAMKTYSDNGDGSYICIGNSENVMDPLECPAVDTTFTNCFKVTQILTMTMVGSGVEFGQKTESWLGYKKGLLKSEIHIRWTEHPYDENYTQNGTPDENNEAWVSLNRLELKSMEVTESGGVFKKLTQPVQMVELRDLGDHPDFNFEPYRKTAQIGIQTLDLRELSE
;
A
#
# COMPACT_ATOMS: atom_id res chain seq x y z
N MET A 1 48.13 -17.99 31.88
CA MET A 1 48.74 -16.81 31.21
C MET A 1 47.78 -16.34 30.13
N LYS A 2 47.45 -15.03 30.12
CA LYS A 2 46.79 -14.19 29.07
C LYS A 2 45.55 -14.79 28.36
N LYS A 3 44.29 -14.43 28.69
CA LYS A 3 43.49 -13.26 28.26
C LYS A 3 43.56 -12.94 26.76
N GLN A 4 42.46 -13.17 26.03
CA GLN A 4 41.67 -12.15 25.29
C GLN A 4 40.33 -12.72 24.78
N ILE A 5 39.43 -11.81 24.42
CA ILE A 5 37.95 -11.81 24.48
C ILE A 5 37.31 -12.13 23.11
N PRO A 6 36.04 -12.59 23.07
CA PRO A 6 35.10 -12.01 22.11
C PRO A 6 33.83 -11.44 22.77
N LEU A 7 33.32 -10.41 22.10
CA LEU A 7 32.18 -9.54 22.41
C LEU A 7 30.89 -10.18 21.87
N TYR A 8 29.83 -10.28 22.67
CA TYR A 8 28.46 -10.54 22.20
C TYR A 8 27.51 -9.45 22.70
N LEU A 9 26.82 -8.82 21.76
CA LEU A 9 25.66 -7.95 21.98
C LEU A 9 24.51 -8.78 22.56
N LEU A 10 23.87 -8.28 23.62
CA LEU A 10 22.66 -8.84 24.20
C LEU A 10 21.54 -7.81 24.08
N VAL A 11 20.53 -8.12 23.27
CA VAL A 11 19.27 -7.38 23.15
C VAL A 11 18.42 -7.73 24.37
N LEU A 12 18.12 -6.74 25.21
CA LEU A 12 17.25 -6.86 26.37
C LEU A 12 15.92 -6.16 26.06
N SER A 13 14.89 -6.95 25.79
CA SER A 13 13.50 -6.50 25.70
C SER A 13 12.97 -6.19 27.10
N LEU A 14 12.80 -4.91 27.43
CA LEU A 14 12.12 -4.46 28.64
C LEU A 14 10.65 -4.17 28.32
N PHE A 15 9.77 -5.12 28.64
CA PHE A 15 8.33 -4.87 28.79
C PHE A 15 8.12 -3.83 29.90
N HIS A 16 7.68 -2.62 29.53
CA HIS A 16 7.10 -1.67 30.49
C HIS A 16 5.60 -1.94 30.56
N TRP A 17 5.13 -2.34 31.74
CA TRP A 17 3.72 -2.32 32.10
C TRP A 17 3.25 -0.86 32.10
N ALA A 18 2.37 -0.51 31.16
CA ALA A 18 1.57 0.69 31.25
C ALA A 18 0.49 0.47 32.32
N CYS A 19 0.31 1.48 33.18
CA CYS A 19 -0.71 1.47 34.21
C CYS A 19 -2.06 1.78 33.55
N GLU A 20 -2.85 0.75 33.28
CA GLU A 20 -4.26 0.87 32.91
C GLU A 20 -5.00 1.46 34.13
N LYS A 21 -5.61 2.63 33.98
CA LYS A 21 -6.45 3.24 35.02
C LYS A 21 -7.72 2.39 35.10
N ASP A 22 -7.95 1.73 36.22
CA ASP A 22 -9.19 0.99 36.49
C ASP A 22 -10.39 1.91 36.20
N GLU A 23 -11.21 1.57 35.19
CA GLU A 23 -12.46 2.25 34.90
C GLU A 23 -13.44 2.06 36.07
N PRO A 24 -13.93 3.14 36.73
CA PRO A 24 -15.24 3.08 37.30
C PRO A 24 -16.23 3.32 36.15
N ILE A 25 -16.87 2.25 35.67
CA ILE A 25 -18.14 2.38 34.95
C ILE A 25 -19.16 2.90 35.98
N THR A 26 -19.17 4.21 36.20
CA THR A 26 -20.37 4.91 36.65
C THR A 26 -21.20 5.15 35.40
N ASN A 27 -22.39 4.55 35.33
CA ASN A 27 -23.44 5.04 34.44
C ASN A 27 -23.66 6.51 34.78
N ASP A 28 -23.06 7.41 34.02
CA ASP A 28 -23.50 8.80 33.98
C ASP A 28 -24.70 8.80 33.05
N ASP A 29 -25.90 8.85 33.62
CA ASP A 29 -27.13 8.94 32.85
C ASP A 29 -27.06 10.26 32.07
N SER A 30 -26.81 10.19 30.75
CA SER A 30 -26.78 11.36 29.87
C SER A 30 -28.06 12.18 30.04
N VAL A 31 -27.96 13.42 30.54
CA VAL A 31 -29.11 14.27 30.83
C VAL A 31 -29.54 15.00 29.56
N ASN A 32 -30.84 15.01 29.24
CA ASN A 32 -31.38 15.80 28.14
C ASN A 32 -32.76 16.37 28.49
N THR A 33 -32.83 17.68 28.69
CA THR A 33 -34.06 18.38 29.11
C THR A 33 -34.85 19.03 27.96
N LEU A 34 -34.44 18.84 26.70
CA LEU A 34 -35.03 19.56 25.55
C LEU A 34 -36.53 19.33 25.38
N SER A 35 -36.98 18.12 25.76
CA SER A 35 -38.39 17.70 25.73
C SER A 35 -39.13 17.91 27.05
N GLU A 36 -38.46 18.41 28.08
CA GLU A 36 -39.05 18.64 29.40
C GLU A 36 -39.62 20.05 29.54
N ASP A 37 -40.61 20.21 30.42
CA ASP A 37 -41.17 21.51 30.78
C ASP A 37 -40.36 22.13 31.93
N LEU A 38 -39.53 23.12 31.58
CA LEU A 38 -38.72 23.88 32.55
C LEU A 38 -39.50 25.10 33.06
N SER A 39 -39.44 25.35 34.37
CA SER A 39 -40.17 26.47 35.01
C SER A 39 -39.38 27.78 35.13
N GLY A 40 -38.14 27.79 34.62
CA GLY A 40 -37.24 28.93 34.67
C GLY A 40 -37.56 30.02 33.63
N ALA A 41 -36.72 31.06 33.57
CA ALA A 41 -36.84 32.10 32.55
C ALA A 41 -36.63 31.51 31.14
N GLN A 42 -37.32 32.04 30.13
CA GLN A 42 -37.14 31.66 28.73
C GLN A 42 -37.15 32.89 27.81
N GLY A 43 -36.50 32.78 26.66
CA GLY A 43 -36.49 33.83 25.65
C GLY A 43 -36.06 33.32 24.29
N ASP A 44 -36.45 34.03 23.23
CA ASP A 44 -36.09 33.68 21.85
C ASP A 44 -34.59 33.83 21.61
N ILE A 45 -33.94 32.85 20.96
CA ILE A 45 -32.48 32.89 20.75
C ILE A 45 -32.06 34.11 19.91
N THR A 46 -32.90 34.57 18.99
CA THR A 46 -32.62 35.76 18.15
C THR A 46 -32.65 37.07 18.95
N ASP A 47 -33.38 37.09 20.07
CA ASP A 47 -33.40 38.22 21.02
C ASP A 47 -32.16 38.22 21.95
N TYR A 48 -31.48 37.08 22.14
CA TYR A 48 -30.38 36.94 23.11
C TYR A 48 -28.98 36.79 22.51
N PHE A 49 -28.82 36.19 21.32
CA PHE A 49 -27.55 36.12 20.61
C PHE A 49 -27.48 37.19 19.51
N TYR A 50 -28.01 36.94 18.33
CA TYR A 50 -28.08 37.94 17.26
C TYR A 50 -29.22 37.61 16.31
N ASN A 51 -29.98 38.62 15.92
CA ASN A 51 -30.89 38.50 14.79
C ASN A 51 -30.12 38.88 13.51
N PHE A 52 -29.67 37.88 12.76
CA PHE A 52 -28.86 38.06 11.57
C PHE A 52 -29.62 38.67 10.38
N GLU A 53 -30.95 38.80 10.47
CA GLU A 53 -31.74 39.63 9.55
C GLU A 53 -31.52 41.14 9.77
N ASN A 54 -30.75 41.55 10.80
CA ASN A 54 -30.24 42.90 10.99
C ASN A 54 -28.72 43.01 10.72
N GLU A 55 -28.29 44.20 10.28
CA GLU A 55 -26.86 44.53 10.18
C GLU A 55 -26.34 44.83 11.59
N ILE A 56 -25.33 44.07 12.02
CA ILE A 56 -24.79 44.10 13.37
C ILE A 56 -23.34 44.55 13.27
N GLU A 57 -23.01 45.59 14.04
CA GLU A 57 -21.64 46.02 14.28
C GLU A 57 -21.40 46.05 15.80
N ALA A 58 -20.44 45.28 16.28
CA ALA A 58 -20.12 45.21 17.71
C ALA A 58 -18.61 45.31 17.92
N GLU A 59 -18.22 45.94 19.02
CA GLU A 59 -16.84 46.02 19.48
C GLU A 59 -16.72 45.32 20.84
N PHE A 60 -15.69 44.49 20.99
CA PHE A 60 -15.39 43.76 22.21
C PHE A 60 -14.00 44.10 22.71
N PHE A 61 -13.82 44.21 24.02
CA PHE A 61 -12.50 44.12 24.63
C PHE A 61 -12.09 42.66 24.74
N ARG A 62 -10.91 42.35 24.19
CA ARG A 62 -10.29 41.04 24.19
C ARG A 62 -9.17 41.00 25.22
N PHE A 63 -9.31 40.12 26.20
CA PHE A 63 -8.32 39.85 27.24
C PHE A 63 -7.58 38.56 26.90
N ASP A 64 -6.25 38.63 26.94
CA ASP A 64 -5.37 37.47 26.79
C ASP A 64 -5.24 36.71 28.14
N PRO A 65 -4.63 35.51 28.17
CA PRO A 65 -4.50 34.71 29.39
C PRO A 65 -3.88 35.50 30.56
N ASN A 66 -2.83 36.28 30.29
CA ASN A 66 -2.11 37.04 31.31
C ASN A 66 -2.98 38.15 31.95
N LEU A 67 -3.78 38.84 31.14
CA LEU A 67 -4.71 39.86 31.60
C LEU A 67 -5.88 39.26 32.36
N MET A 68 -6.41 38.11 31.92
CA MET A 68 -7.50 37.42 32.60
C MET A 68 -7.13 37.00 34.02
N VAL A 69 -5.91 36.50 34.23
CA VAL A 69 -5.42 36.09 35.56
C VAL A 69 -5.24 37.29 36.49
N SER A 70 -4.90 38.46 35.93
CA SER A 70 -4.50 39.63 36.71
C SER A 70 -5.67 40.57 37.06
N TYR A 71 -6.77 40.54 36.31
CA TYR A 71 -7.86 41.52 36.41
C TYR A 71 -9.25 40.90 36.21
N GLU A 72 -10.14 41.13 37.19
CA GLU A 72 -11.52 40.61 37.18
C GLU A 72 -12.48 41.46 36.33
N SER A 73 -12.23 42.78 36.20
CA SER A 73 -13.06 43.70 35.41
C SER A 73 -12.23 44.63 34.51
N TYR A 74 -12.89 45.27 33.54
CA TYR A 74 -12.28 46.32 32.73
C TYR A 74 -11.83 47.51 33.59
N THR A 75 -12.64 47.94 34.57
CA THR A 75 -12.29 49.08 35.43
C THR A 75 -10.99 48.80 36.20
N ASP A 76 -10.84 47.61 36.78
CA ASP A 76 -9.63 47.24 37.53
C ASP A 76 -8.38 47.28 36.64
N TYR A 77 -8.51 46.79 35.39
CA TYR A 77 -7.43 46.82 34.42
C TYR A 77 -7.05 48.25 34.02
N TYR A 78 -8.05 49.09 33.73
CA TYR A 78 -7.85 50.46 33.31
C TYR A 78 -7.23 51.31 34.42
N GLU A 79 -7.68 51.16 35.67
CA GLU A 79 -7.12 51.86 36.83
C GLU A 79 -5.65 51.46 37.10
N ALA A 80 -5.31 50.19 36.91
CA ALA A 80 -3.96 49.70 37.14
C ALA A 80 -2.97 50.07 36.03
N THR A 81 -3.41 50.13 34.78
CA THR A 81 -2.51 50.27 33.62
C THR A 81 -2.63 51.60 32.89
N GLY A 82 -3.75 52.32 33.06
CA GLY A 82 -4.10 53.52 32.28
C GLY A 82 -4.32 53.25 30.79
N ARG A 83 -4.54 51.99 30.41
CA ARG A 83 -4.67 51.54 29.02
C ARG A 83 -5.95 50.72 28.85
N THR A 84 -6.43 50.61 27.61
CA THR A 84 -7.56 49.76 27.25
C THR A 84 -7.06 48.44 26.65
N PRO A 85 -7.77 47.31 26.86
CA PRO A 85 -7.42 46.06 26.20
C PRO A 85 -7.54 46.17 24.68
N THR A 86 -7.04 45.16 23.98
CA THR A 86 -7.21 45.03 22.53
C THR A 86 -8.70 45.02 22.19
N ILE A 87 -9.07 45.75 21.13
CA ILE A 87 -10.44 45.75 20.61
C ILE A 87 -10.55 44.70 19.50
N MET A 88 -11.62 43.92 19.53
CA MET A 88 -12.06 43.05 18.46
C MET A 88 -13.36 43.59 17.86
N ASP A 89 -13.34 43.87 16.57
CA ASP A 89 -14.49 44.31 15.80
C ASP A 89 -15.23 43.09 15.26
N TYR A 90 -16.56 43.09 15.33
CA TYR A 90 -17.43 42.05 14.82
C TYR A 90 -18.52 42.64 13.92
N ARG A 91 -18.70 42.10 12.71
CA ARG A 91 -19.66 42.59 11.72
C ARG A 91 -20.43 41.47 11.02
N SER A 92 -21.72 41.68 10.74
CA SER A 92 -22.53 40.78 9.91
C SER A 92 -22.62 41.23 8.44
N TYR A 93 -22.68 40.27 7.51
CA TYR A 93 -22.72 40.51 6.06
C TYR A 93 -23.90 39.77 5.43
N GLN A 94 -25.03 40.45 5.31
CA GLN A 94 -26.32 39.83 4.95
C GLN A 94 -26.48 39.46 3.48
N ASN A 95 -25.68 40.06 2.59
CA ASN A 95 -25.87 40.01 1.15
C ASN A 95 -24.75 39.24 0.43
N HIS A 96 -24.06 38.30 1.04
CA HIS A 96 -22.87 37.69 0.44
C HIS A 96 -22.95 36.17 0.57
N LEU A 97 -23.23 35.40 -0.51
CA LEU A 97 -23.13 33.92 -0.58
C LEU A 97 -23.40 33.39 -2.01
N ILE A 98 -22.70 32.32 -2.45
CA ILE A 98 -23.03 31.49 -3.63
C ILE A 98 -23.43 30.09 -3.16
N SER A 99 -24.45 29.54 -3.78
CA SER A 99 -24.99 28.22 -3.52
C SER A 99 -25.28 27.50 -4.83
N MET A 100 -24.90 26.24 -4.93
CA MET A 100 -25.29 25.35 -6.03
C MET A 100 -26.12 24.22 -5.45
N THR A 101 -27.28 23.95 -6.06
CA THR A 101 -28.16 22.83 -5.70
C THR A 101 -28.11 21.74 -6.77
N PRO A 102 -28.54 20.50 -6.48
CA PRO A 102 -28.62 19.45 -7.49
C PRO A 102 -29.46 19.81 -8.73
N ALA A 103 -30.41 20.75 -8.61
CA ALA A 103 -31.21 21.23 -9.73
C ALA A 103 -30.42 22.04 -10.77
N ASP A 104 -29.24 22.53 -10.39
CA ASP A 104 -28.40 23.40 -11.22
C ASP A 104 -27.31 22.61 -11.99
N GLU A 105 -27.30 21.27 -11.87
CA GLU A 105 -26.31 20.39 -12.50
C GLU A 105 -26.14 20.68 -14.00
N ALA A 106 -27.26 20.85 -14.71
CA ALA A 106 -27.28 21.07 -16.15
C ALA A 106 -26.68 22.43 -16.59
N GLU A 107 -26.51 23.38 -15.67
CA GLU A 107 -25.88 24.68 -15.93
C GLU A 107 -24.38 24.63 -15.62
N TYR A 108 -23.98 23.97 -14.53
CA TYR A 108 -22.61 24.02 -14.01
C TYR A 108 -21.68 22.89 -14.50
N THR A 109 -22.23 21.80 -15.04
CA THR A 109 -21.45 20.68 -15.62
C THR A 109 -21.25 20.81 -17.14
N VAL A 110 -21.76 21.87 -17.76
CA VAL A 110 -21.61 22.11 -19.20
C VAL A 110 -20.13 22.29 -19.55
N ARG A 111 -19.63 21.44 -20.44
CA ARG A 111 -18.26 21.49 -20.93
C ARG A 111 -18.15 22.43 -22.13
N HIS A 112 -17.26 23.40 -22.02
CA HIS A 112 -16.93 24.35 -23.07
C HIS A 112 -15.55 24.06 -23.65
N TYR A 113 -15.46 23.91 -24.96
CA TYR A 113 -14.21 23.60 -25.66
C TYR A 113 -13.23 24.80 -25.65
N ILE A 114 -11.94 24.52 -25.49
CA ILE A 114 -10.86 25.51 -25.47
C ILE A 114 -9.99 25.31 -26.71
N ASP A 115 -10.24 26.13 -27.75
CA ASP A 115 -9.47 26.06 -29.01
C ASP A 115 -7.96 26.27 -28.81
N SER A 116 -7.55 27.14 -27.87
CA SER A 116 -6.14 27.51 -27.71
C SER A 116 -5.26 26.45 -27.05
N LEU A 117 -5.86 25.47 -26.37
CA LEU A 117 -5.16 24.38 -25.67
C LEU A 117 -5.40 23.01 -26.33
N SER A 118 -6.26 22.97 -27.34
CA SER A 118 -6.55 21.76 -28.09
C SER A 118 -5.67 21.68 -29.35
N VAL A 119 -5.14 20.49 -29.62
CA VAL A 119 -4.23 20.21 -30.74
C VAL A 119 -4.68 18.93 -31.41
N GLN A 120 -4.93 19.00 -32.72
CA GLN A 120 -5.18 17.81 -33.53
C GLN A 120 -3.88 17.18 -33.99
N ASP A 121 -3.88 15.85 -34.12
CA ASP A 121 -2.75 15.06 -34.63
C ASP A 121 -1.41 15.35 -33.90
N SER A 122 -1.44 15.36 -32.56
CA SER A 122 -0.22 15.58 -31.75
C SER A 122 0.67 14.35 -31.81
N ILE A 123 1.91 14.51 -32.31
CA ILE A 123 2.87 13.41 -32.48
C ILE A 123 3.82 13.34 -31.27
N VAL A 124 3.76 12.24 -30.51
CA VAL A 124 4.62 12.00 -29.34
C VAL A 124 5.55 10.81 -29.59
N PRO A 125 6.88 10.98 -29.51
CA PRO A 125 7.83 9.88 -29.68
C PRO A 125 7.93 9.03 -28.41
N ASP A 126 7.98 7.71 -28.57
CA ASP A 126 8.17 6.74 -27.50
C ASP A 126 9.03 5.54 -27.97
N SER A 127 9.35 4.61 -27.07
CA SER A 127 10.20 3.46 -27.37
C SER A 127 9.80 2.19 -26.61
N VAL A 128 10.11 1.04 -27.22
CA VAL A 128 9.88 -0.29 -26.66
C VAL A 128 11.19 -1.07 -26.67
N ILE A 129 11.61 -1.58 -25.50
CA ILE A 129 12.77 -2.45 -25.36
C ILE A 129 12.31 -3.90 -25.42
N MET A 130 12.84 -4.66 -26.38
CA MET A 130 12.66 -6.10 -26.48
C MET A 130 13.96 -6.82 -26.16
N ARG A 131 13.85 -7.94 -25.43
CA ARG A 131 14.98 -8.78 -25.04
C ARG A 131 14.76 -10.21 -25.49
N SER A 132 15.81 -10.86 -25.99
CA SER A 132 15.76 -12.29 -26.30
C SER A 132 15.67 -13.15 -25.04
N THR A 133 15.29 -14.42 -25.22
CA THR A 133 15.39 -15.47 -24.20
C THR A 133 16.88 -15.73 -23.94
N PRO A 134 17.35 -15.63 -22.69
CA PRO A 134 18.72 -15.98 -22.37
C PRO A 134 18.93 -17.50 -22.49
N PHE A 135 20.03 -17.90 -23.12
CA PHE A 135 20.41 -19.31 -23.26
C PHE A 135 21.92 -19.49 -23.07
N LYS A 136 22.37 -20.74 -22.94
CA LYS A 136 23.79 -21.10 -22.92
C LYS A 136 24.08 -22.08 -24.05
N ASN A 137 25.26 -21.96 -24.62
CA ASN A 137 25.78 -22.92 -25.59
C ASN A 137 26.41 -24.11 -24.86
N LEU A 138 26.17 -25.31 -25.36
CA LEU A 138 26.92 -26.49 -24.97
C LEU A 138 28.27 -26.48 -25.69
N GLU A 139 29.37 -26.42 -24.95
CA GLU A 139 30.72 -26.32 -25.51
C GLU A 139 31.40 -27.69 -25.60
N SER A 140 31.24 -28.52 -24.58
CA SER A 140 31.75 -29.89 -24.55
C SER A 140 31.01 -30.76 -23.54
N LEU A 141 31.19 -32.07 -23.66
CA LEU A 141 30.88 -33.07 -22.63
C LEU A 141 32.17 -33.67 -22.10
N TYR A 142 32.24 -33.92 -20.80
CA TYR A 142 33.37 -34.58 -20.15
C TYR A 142 32.89 -35.72 -19.25
N TRP A 143 33.47 -36.91 -19.39
CA TRP A 143 33.20 -38.06 -18.53
C TRP A 143 33.79 -37.86 -17.14
N ASN A 144 32.93 -37.87 -16.12
CA ASN A 144 33.34 -37.53 -14.77
C ASN A 144 34.00 -38.71 -14.02
N LEU A 145 35.31 -38.88 -14.21
CA LEU A 145 36.13 -39.88 -13.50
C LEU A 145 36.21 -39.66 -11.97
N GLU A 146 35.91 -38.46 -11.46
CA GLU A 146 35.95 -38.17 -10.02
C GLU A 146 34.74 -38.71 -9.23
N ALA A 147 33.71 -39.22 -9.92
CA ALA A 147 32.57 -39.86 -9.26
C ALA A 147 32.86 -41.31 -8.87
N GLU A 148 32.08 -41.85 -7.92
CA GLU A 148 32.04 -43.29 -7.67
C GLU A 148 31.70 -44.05 -8.97
N PRO A 149 32.24 -45.26 -9.20
CA PRO A 149 32.17 -45.94 -10.50
C PRO A 149 30.75 -46.07 -11.06
N SER A 150 29.77 -46.45 -10.22
CA SER A 150 28.36 -46.55 -10.58
C SER A 150 27.65 -45.20 -10.84
N LEU A 151 28.29 -44.08 -10.52
CA LEU A 151 27.79 -42.72 -10.71
C LEU A 151 28.54 -41.93 -11.79
N GLN A 152 29.55 -42.52 -12.43
CA GLN A 152 30.25 -41.91 -13.55
C GLN A 152 29.30 -41.71 -14.74
N ARG A 153 29.44 -40.58 -15.43
CA ARG A 153 28.62 -40.12 -16.56
C ARG A 153 29.20 -38.86 -17.17
N TYR A 154 28.74 -38.49 -18.37
CA TYR A 154 29.11 -37.20 -18.97
C TYR A 154 28.51 -36.01 -18.22
N LYS A 155 29.34 -34.98 -18.01
CA LYS A 155 28.94 -33.66 -17.51
C LYS A 155 28.93 -32.65 -18.65
N LEU A 156 27.90 -31.81 -18.67
CA LEU A 156 27.74 -30.73 -19.65
C LEU A 156 28.59 -29.51 -19.25
N ILE A 157 29.43 -29.04 -20.17
CA ILE A 157 30.19 -27.79 -20.04
C ILE A 157 29.53 -26.72 -20.90
N ASN A 158 28.97 -25.70 -20.25
CA ASN A 158 28.20 -24.66 -20.92
C ASN A 158 28.94 -23.30 -20.92
N SER A 159 28.65 -22.46 -21.91
CA SER A 159 29.13 -21.09 -22.01
C SER A 159 28.56 -20.15 -20.93
N ASP A 160 29.01 -18.90 -20.94
CA ASP A 160 28.28 -17.80 -20.32
C ASP A 160 26.92 -17.56 -20.99
N TRP A 161 26.03 -16.86 -20.31
CA TRP A 161 24.70 -16.53 -20.83
C TRP A 161 24.80 -15.65 -22.08
N VAL A 162 24.11 -16.07 -23.14
CA VAL A 162 23.96 -15.32 -24.38
C VAL A 162 22.56 -14.69 -24.39
N LEU A 163 22.51 -13.38 -24.62
CA LEU A 163 21.29 -12.62 -24.82
C LEU A 163 21.56 -11.36 -25.66
N GLU A 164 20.54 -10.87 -26.34
CA GLU A 164 20.55 -9.58 -27.03
C GLU A 164 19.30 -8.78 -26.68
N ASP A 165 19.41 -7.45 -26.79
CA ASP A 165 18.29 -6.54 -26.69
C ASP A 165 18.27 -5.55 -27.85
N THR A 166 17.08 -5.04 -28.15
CA THR A 166 16.88 -3.99 -29.15
C THR A 166 15.84 -3.00 -28.65
N THR A 167 16.02 -1.74 -29.02
CA THR A 167 15.06 -0.66 -28.73
C THR A 167 14.41 -0.22 -30.03
N LEU A 168 13.09 -0.37 -30.12
CA LEU A 168 12.30 0.14 -31.24
C LEU A 168 11.70 1.49 -30.86
N PHE A 169 11.90 2.49 -31.71
CA PHE A 169 11.30 3.82 -31.55
C PHE A 169 10.04 3.91 -32.42
N TYR A 170 8.98 4.48 -31.87
CA TYR A 170 7.74 4.76 -32.58
C TYR A 170 7.22 6.15 -32.21
N SER A 171 6.26 6.63 -32.99
CA SER A 171 5.57 7.89 -32.72
C SER A 171 4.08 7.61 -32.64
N ASP A 172 3.48 7.94 -31.51
CA ASP A 172 2.04 7.92 -31.31
C ASP A 172 1.45 9.25 -31.79
N THR A 173 0.27 9.21 -32.42
CA THR A 173 -0.42 10.40 -32.95
C THR A 173 -1.85 10.41 -32.45
N PHE A 174 -2.17 11.36 -31.57
CA PHE A 174 -3.49 11.45 -30.94
C PHE A 174 -3.98 12.88 -30.83
N ASP A 175 -5.30 13.02 -30.66
CA ASP A 175 -5.94 14.32 -30.49
C ASP A 175 -5.88 14.76 -29.02
N ILE A 176 -5.43 15.99 -28.79
CA ILE A 176 -5.48 16.64 -27.48
C ILE A 176 -6.65 17.62 -27.48
N SER A 177 -7.64 17.39 -26.62
CA SER A 177 -8.80 18.26 -26.47
C SER A 177 -8.87 18.82 -25.07
N ALA A 178 -9.00 20.14 -24.97
CA ALA A 178 -9.14 20.84 -23.70
C ALA A 178 -10.56 21.39 -23.56
N TYR A 179 -11.18 21.17 -22.41
CA TYR A 179 -12.49 21.71 -22.04
C TYR A 179 -12.40 22.42 -20.70
N TRP A 180 -13.29 23.38 -20.46
CA TRP A 180 -13.57 23.86 -19.11
C TRP A 180 -15.03 23.63 -18.74
N ALA A 181 -15.28 23.38 -17.46
CA ALA A 181 -16.61 23.36 -16.84
C ALA A 181 -16.52 24.01 -15.45
N VAL A 182 -17.64 24.40 -14.85
CA VAL A 182 -17.58 24.95 -13.48
C VAL A 182 -17.28 23.82 -12.50
N VAL A 183 -17.96 22.67 -12.62
CA VAL A 183 -17.72 21.49 -11.77
C VAL A 183 -17.66 20.23 -12.63
N ASP A 184 -16.81 19.27 -12.24
CA ASP A 184 -16.72 17.97 -12.90
C ASP A 184 -17.86 17.02 -12.48
N THR A 185 -18.14 16.03 -13.32
CA THR A 185 -19.07 14.93 -13.04
C THR A 185 -18.37 13.77 -12.33
N PRO A 186 -19.00 13.12 -11.34
CA PRO A 186 -20.37 13.34 -10.88
C PRO A 186 -20.54 14.63 -10.06
N PHE A 187 -21.69 15.27 -10.23
CA PHE A 187 -22.09 16.48 -9.50
C PHE A 187 -22.55 16.12 -8.07
N ILE A 188 -22.97 17.11 -7.26
CA ILE A 188 -23.49 16.82 -5.92
C ILE A 188 -24.87 16.18 -5.97
N ASP A 189 -25.07 15.14 -5.17
CA ASP A 189 -26.36 14.44 -5.04
C ASP A 189 -27.32 15.17 -4.08
N GLU A 190 -26.79 15.87 -3.07
CA GLU A 190 -27.55 16.60 -2.06
C GLU A 190 -26.75 17.77 -1.45
N GLY A 191 -27.47 18.78 -0.94
CA GLY A 191 -26.89 19.89 -0.18
C GLY A 191 -26.31 21.04 -1.04
N LEU A 192 -25.28 21.73 -0.52
CA LEU A 192 -24.69 22.93 -1.10
C LEU A 192 -23.20 22.74 -1.39
N LEU A 193 -22.78 22.92 -2.64
CA LEU A 193 -21.37 22.88 -3.04
C LEU A 193 -20.78 24.30 -3.14
N PHE A 194 -19.64 24.50 -2.50
CA PHE A 194 -18.81 25.69 -2.63
C PHE A 194 -17.62 25.38 -3.54
N VAL A 195 -17.50 26.15 -4.61
CA VAL A 195 -16.41 26.05 -5.58
C VAL A 195 -15.64 27.35 -5.68
N ASP A 196 -14.45 27.21 -6.24
CA ASP A 196 -13.46 28.25 -6.41
C ASP A 196 -13.54 28.86 -7.84
N SER A 197 -14.10 30.05 -8.04
CA SER A 197 -14.08 30.80 -9.34
C SER A 197 -12.72 31.25 -9.97
N ALA A 198 -11.62 31.51 -9.26
CA ALA A 198 -10.34 32.01 -9.76
C ALA A 198 -9.22 30.95 -9.95
N GLN A 199 -9.30 29.78 -9.32
CA GLN A 199 -8.39 28.65 -9.52
C GLN A 199 -9.05 27.58 -10.36
N TRP A 200 -8.25 27.02 -11.27
CA TRP A 200 -8.63 25.92 -12.12
C TRP A 200 -7.83 24.70 -11.70
N TYR A 201 -8.54 23.59 -11.53
CA TYR A 201 -8.01 22.26 -11.34
C TYR A 201 -8.19 21.48 -12.64
N ASP A 202 -7.11 20.89 -13.16
CA ASP A 202 -7.17 20.07 -14.38
C ASP A 202 -7.23 18.58 -14.07
N THR A 203 -8.14 17.89 -14.74
CA THR A 203 -8.22 16.44 -14.77
C THR A 203 -7.90 15.94 -16.17
N ASN A 204 -6.94 15.02 -16.29
CA ASN A 204 -6.55 14.42 -17.57
C ASN A 204 -7.21 13.05 -17.73
N TYR A 205 -7.94 12.86 -18.82
CA TYR A 205 -8.52 11.59 -19.23
C TYR A 205 -7.78 11.10 -20.47
N VAL A 206 -7.24 9.88 -20.38
CA VAL A 206 -6.57 9.22 -21.50
C VAL A 206 -7.52 8.18 -22.07
N PHE A 207 -7.87 8.32 -23.34
CA PHE A 207 -8.64 7.33 -24.08
C PHE A 207 -7.70 6.54 -24.97
N MET A 208 -7.73 5.22 -24.81
CA MET A 208 -6.93 4.29 -25.61
C MET A 208 -7.73 3.87 -26.84
N ALA A 209 -7.05 3.63 -27.96
CA ALA A 209 -7.66 3.02 -29.12
C ALA A 209 -8.00 1.55 -28.84
N ASP A 210 -8.97 1.02 -29.58
CA ASP A 210 -9.37 -0.40 -29.48
C ASP A 210 -8.25 -1.36 -29.93
N GLU A 211 -7.37 -0.90 -30.82
CA GLU A 211 -6.25 -1.69 -31.34
C GLU A 211 -4.92 -1.25 -30.71
N GLN A 212 -4.18 -2.19 -30.13
CA GLN A 212 -2.83 -1.95 -29.60
C GLN A 212 -1.78 -1.97 -30.72
N ILE A 213 -0.73 -1.17 -30.57
CA ILE A 213 0.45 -1.22 -31.44
C ILE A 213 1.23 -2.50 -31.14
N ARG A 214 1.40 -3.34 -32.17
CA ARG A 214 2.14 -4.60 -32.08
C ARG A 214 3.55 -4.45 -32.64
N PHE A 215 4.54 -4.66 -31.78
CA PHE A 215 5.95 -4.75 -32.12
C PHE A 215 6.38 -6.20 -32.23
N ILE A 216 7.12 -6.52 -33.29
CA ILE A 216 7.68 -7.86 -33.53
C ILE A 216 9.16 -7.68 -33.85
N ASN A 217 10.02 -8.40 -33.14
CA ASN A 217 11.43 -8.52 -33.48
C ASN A 217 11.85 -9.98 -33.47
N ASN A 218 12.68 -10.36 -34.43
CA ASN A 218 13.27 -11.68 -34.52
C ASN A 218 14.76 -11.57 -34.20
N PHE A 219 15.19 -12.19 -33.10
CA PHE A 219 16.61 -12.31 -32.77
C PHE A 219 17.15 -13.60 -33.39
N GLU A 220 18.21 -13.50 -34.19
CA GLU A 220 18.85 -14.64 -34.82
C GLU A 220 20.14 -14.97 -34.08
N PHE A 221 20.24 -16.21 -33.59
CA PHE A 221 21.38 -16.67 -32.82
C PHE A 221 21.92 -17.98 -33.39
N THR A 222 23.21 -18.19 -33.18
CA THR A 222 23.84 -19.49 -33.36
C THR A 222 23.89 -20.20 -32.00
N LYS A 223 23.22 -21.36 -31.89
CA LYS A 223 23.17 -22.19 -30.68
C LYS A 223 23.92 -23.49 -30.89
N ARG A 224 24.71 -23.87 -29.88
CA ARG A 224 25.36 -25.18 -29.78
C ARG A 224 24.57 -26.06 -28.83
N GLN A 225 24.20 -27.24 -29.29
CA GLN A 225 23.38 -28.19 -28.54
C GLN A 225 23.75 -29.62 -28.90
N LEU A 226 23.26 -30.59 -28.13
CA LEU A 226 23.37 -31.99 -28.51
C LEU A 226 22.56 -32.24 -29.79
N SER A 227 23.17 -32.95 -30.73
CA SER A 227 22.47 -33.45 -31.90
C SER A 227 21.33 -34.38 -31.49
N SER A 228 20.30 -34.49 -32.33
CA SER A 228 19.24 -35.50 -32.16
C SER A 228 19.79 -36.92 -32.09
N ASP A 229 20.97 -37.14 -32.66
CA ASP A 229 21.63 -38.43 -32.69
C ASP A 229 22.57 -38.64 -31.50
N SER A 230 22.60 -37.75 -30.50
CA SER A 230 23.51 -37.85 -29.36
C SER A 230 23.39 -39.20 -28.64
N LEU A 231 24.47 -39.96 -28.64
CA LEU A 231 24.52 -41.32 -28.10
C LEU A 231 24.58 -41.38 -26.57
N VAL A 232 24.95 -40.28 -25.90
CA VAL A 232 25.28 -40.31 -24.47
C VAL A 232 24.09 -40.68 -23.57
N PHE A 233 22.86 -40.46 -24.05
CA PHE A 233 21.61 -40.82 -23.37
C PHE A 233 21.03 -42.16 -23.83
N ARG A 234 21.61 -42.81 -24.84
CA ARG A 234 21.09 -44.08 -25.34
C ARG A 234 21.44 -45.19 -24.36
N VAL A 235 20.46 -45.97 -23.97
CA VAL A 235 20.67 -47.22 -23.23
C VAL A 235 20.65 -48.33 -24.27
N ASN A 236 21.70 -49.16 -24.29
CA ASN A 236 21.76 -50.33 -25.15
C ASN A 236 20.62 -51.29 -24.81
N THR A 237 19.99 -51.86 -25.83
CA THR A 237 18.96 -52.89 -25.66
C THR A 237 19.22 -54.11 -26.55
N ASP A 238 20.34 -54.11 -27.28
CA ASP A 238 20.90 -55.23 -28.03
C ASP A 238 21.80 -56.02 -27.07
N CYS A 239 21.19 -56.80 -26.18
CA CYS A 239 21.89 -57.39 -25.03
C CYS A 239 22.63 -58.69 -25.37
N ASN A 240 22.33 -59.30 -26.52
CA ASN A 240 23.17 -60.32 -27.12
C ASN A 240 24.18 -59.72 -28.11
N ASP A 241 24.15 -58.41 -28.37
CA ASP A 241 25.15 -57.67 -29.14
C ASP A 241 25.34 -58.26 -30.55
N ASN A 242 24.23 -58.48 -31.26
CA ASN A 242 24.21 -59.07 -32.60
C ASN A 242 23.73 -58.09 -33.69
N GLY A 243 23.25 -56.91 -33.31
CA GLY A 243 22.78 -55.85 -34.20
C GLY A 243 21.38 -56.06 -34.81
N GLU A 244 20.65 -57.09 -34.39
CA GLU A 244 19.34 -57.49 -34.91
C GLU A 244 18.30 -57.55 -33.79
N TRP A 245 17.04 -57.24 -34.11
CA TRP A 245 15.99 -57.30 -33.08
C TRP A 245 15.61 -58.74 -32.75
N ASP A 246 15.72 -59.10 -31.48
CA ASP A 246 15.40 -60.43 -30.98
C ASP A 246 14.19 -60.47 -30.03
N SER A 247 13.52 -61.63 -30.03
CA SER A 247 12.56 -61.97 -28.99
C SER A 247 13.31 -62.46 -27.75
N GLY A 248 12.74 -62.20 -26.57
CA GLY A 248 13.36 -62.62 -25.31
C GLY A 248 13.56 -64.13 -25.21
N GLU A 249 14.44 -64.51 -24.30
CA GLU A 249 14.78 -65.90 -24.06
C GLU A 249 13.54 -66.68 -23.61
N THR A 250 13.44 -67.93 -24.09
CA THR A 250 12.26 -68.75 -23.81
C THR A 250 12.44 -69.45 -22.46
N PRO A 251 11.63 -69.14 -21.44
CA PRO A 251 11.70 -69.86 -20.17
C PRO A 251 11.26 -71.31 -20.38
N GLY A 252 12.11 -72.25 -19.98
CA GLY A 252 11.85 -73.68 -20.05
C GLY A 252 11.78 -74.29 -18.64
N PRO A 253 10.94 -75.30 -18.37
CA PRO A 253 11.09 -76.07 -17.14
C PRO A 253 12.14 -77.16 -17.34
N ASP A 254 13.26 -77.12 -16.61
CA ASP A 254 13.77 -78.36 -16.01
C ASP A 254 14.62 -78.20 -14.72
N TYR A 255 14.04 -77.65 -13.65
CA TYR A 255 13.64 -78.34 -12.39
C TYR A 255 14.26 -79.73 -12.04
N ASN A 256 15.45 -80.12 -12.50
CA ASN A 256 15.75 -81.53 -12.83
C ASN A 256 17.11 -82.12 -12.42
N ASP A 257 18.02 -81.37 -11.84
CA ASP A 257 19.25 -81.98 -11.33
C ASP A 257 20.09 -82.68 -12.45
N ASP A 258 20.18 -82.16 -13.70
CA ASP A 258 21.09 -82.74 -14.72
C ASP A 258 21.81 -81.88 -15.81
N GLY A 259 21.60 -80.56 -15.92
CA GLY A 259 22.56 -79.60 -16.54
C GLY A 259 22.51 -79.40 -18.07
N VAL A 260 22.57 -78.18 -18.61
CA VAL A 260 23.16 -76.90 -18.14
C VAL A 260 22.32 -75.76 -18.72
N TYR A 261 21.79 -74.91 -17.84
CA TYR A 261 21.02 -73.69 -18.12
C TYR A 261 21.20 -72.75 -16.90
N GLU A 262 21.03 -71.43 -17.07
CA GLU A 262 21.20 -70.43 -16.00
C GLU A 262 19.88 -70.24 -15.22
N LEU A 263 19.96 -69.86 -13.93
CA LEU A 263 18.79 -69.74 -13.05
C LEU A 263 18.46 -68.27 -12.76
N LEU A 264 17.22 -67.87 -13.02
CA LEU A 264 16.68 -66.58 -12.55
C LEU A 264 16.10 -66.76 -11.14
N TYR A 265 16.73 -66.15 -10.15
CA TYR A 265 16.24 -66.13 -8.77
C TYR A 265 15.33 -64.93 -8.51
N GLU A 266 14.26 -65.13 -7.74
CA GLU A 266 13.38 -64.06 -7.25
C GLU A 266 13.89 -63.41 -5.94
N TYR A 267 15.06 -63.87 -5.47
CA TYR A 267 15.70 -63.47 -4.23
C TYR A 267 17.23 -63.51 -4.37
N ASP A 268 17.94 -62.69 -3.59
CA ASP A 268 19.40 -62.74 -3.47
C ASP A 268 19.77 -63.82 -2.43
N ASP A 269 20.24 -64.97 -2.91
CA ASP A 269 20.66 -66.11 -2.09
C ASP A 269 21.99 -65.81 -1.38
N ASN A 270 21.89 -65.00 -0.33
CA ASN A 270 23.01 -64.48 0.45
C ASN A 270 23.87 -65.58 1.09
N ASN A 271 23.36 -66.82 1.15
CA ASN A 271 24.07 -67.96 1.71
C ASN A 271 24.31 -69.12 0.72
N SER A 272 23.99 -68.91 -0.56
CA SER A 272 24.26 -69.79 -1.70
C SER A 272 23.76 -71.23 -1.48
N ASN A 273 22.62 -71.40 -0.82
CA ASN A 273 22.03 -72.72 -0.53
C ASN A 273 20.94 -73.16 -1.53
N GLY A 274 20.58 -72.28 -2.48
CA GLY A 274 19.56 -72.47 -3.50
C GLY A 274 18.12 -72.46 -2.99
N VAL A 275 17.87 -71.94 -1.78
CA VAL A 275 16.56 -71.91 -1.12
C VAL A 275 16.34 -70.58 -0.41
N TYR A 276 15.25 -69.89 -0.76
CA TYR A 276 14.86 -68.67 -0.07
C TYR A 276 14.68 -68.87 1.44
N ASP A 277 15.48 -68.15 2.23
CA ASP A 277 15.43 -68.15 3.69
C ASP A 277 15.39 -66.75 4.30
N ALA A 278 15.32 -66.68 5.64
CA ALA A 278 15.11 -65.42 6.35
C ALA A 278 16.29 -64.42 6.26
N GLY A 279 17.43 -64.83 5.69
CA GLY A 279 18.60 -63.99 5.45
C GLY A 279 18.70 -63.44 4.02
N ASP A 280 17.79 -63.82 3.12
CA ASP A 280 17.83 -63.45 1.71
C ASP A 280 16.96 -62.23 1.42
N ASP A 281 17.40 -61.41 0.47
CA ASP A 281 16.70 -60.19 0.07
C ASP A 281 15.81 -60.47 -1.14
N ILE A 282 14.53 -60.08 -1.08
CA ILE A 282 13.57 -60.26 -2.19
C ILE A 282 13.93 -59.29 -3.33
N ILE A 283 13.98 -59.80 -4.56
CA ILE A 283 14.19 -59.01 -5.79
C ILE A 283 12.83 -58.61 -6.38
N GLU A 284 12.15 -59.54 -7.06
CA GLU A 284 10.84 -59.36 -7.69
C GLU A 284 10.16 -60.73 -7.89
N ASP A 285 8.81 -60.77 -7.89
CA ASP A 285 7.99 -61.96 -8.16
C ASP A 285 7.81 -62.07 -9.68
N TYR A 286 8.82 -62.63 -10.36
CA TYR A 286 8.93 -62.65 -11.82
C TYR A 286 7.84 -63.52 -12.46
N ASP A 287 7.44 -64.62 -11.81
CA ASP A 287 6.40 -65.51 -12.33
C ASP A 287 4.97 -65.23 -11.82
N GLY A 288 4.85 -64.36 -10.81
CA GLY A 288 3.58 -63.88 -10.27
C GLY A 288 2.81 -64.95 -9.48
N ASP A 289 3.46 -66.01 -9.01
CA ASP A 289 2.84 -67.08 -8.23
C ASP A 289 2.72 -66.76 -6.73
N GLY A 290 3.39 -65.70 -6.28
CA GLY A 290 3.40 -65.20 -4.91
C GLY A 290 4.29 -66.00 -3.94
N VAL A 291 5.22 -66.81 -4.46
CA VAL A 291 6.18 -67.64 -3.73
C VAL A 291 7.60 -67.39 -4.26
N TYR A 292 8.37 -66.58 -3.56
CA TYR A 292 9.77 -66.31 -3.91
C TYR A 292 10.60 -67.59 -3.98
N SER A 293 10.99 -67.97 -5.19
CA SER A 293 11.79 -69.14 -5.48
C SER A 293 12.67 -68.92 -6.72
N VAL A 294 13.07 -69.99 -7.41
CA VAL A 294 13.69 -69.86 -8.73
C VAL A 294 12.56 -69.63 -9.72
N ALA A 295 12.53 -68.48 -10.38
CA ALA A 295 11.48 -68.11 -11.33
C ALA A 295 11.56 -68.95 -12.60
N TYR A 296 12.70 -68.90 -13.29
CA TYR A 296 12.90 -69.56 -14.58
C TYR A 296 14.30 -70.18 -14.65
N GLU A 297 14.40 -71.24 -15.44
CA GLU A 297 15.66 -71.74 -16.00
C GLU A 297 15.64 -71.41 -17.50
N PHE A 298 16.74 -70.85 -17.99
CA PHE A 298 16.82 -70.34 -19.36
C PHE A 298 18.12 -70.75 -20.05
N GLU A 299 18.06 -70.86 -21.37
CA GLU A 299 19.22 -71.14 -22.22
C GLU A 299 19.89 -69.80 -22.55
N ASP A 300 21.00 -69.51 -21.85
CA ASP A 300 21.88 -68.37 -22.10
C ASP A 300 22.67 -68.62 -23.40
N VAL A 301 22.10 -68.18 -24.52
CA VAL A 301 22.63 -68.41 -25.87
C VAL A 301 23.41 -67.18 -26.33
N GLY A 302 24.69 -67.38 -26.67
CA GLY A 302 25.50 -66.33 -27.29
C GLY A 302 25.05 -65.96 -28.72
N ASN A 303 25.63 -64.92 -29.29
CA ASN A 303 25.21 -64.36 -30.58
C ASN A 303 25.77 -65.08 -31.81
N GLY A 304 26.62 -66.09 -31.65
CA GLY A 304 27.25 -66.80 -32.76
C GLY A 304 28.36 -66.00 -33.45
N ILE A 305 28.80 -64.89 -32.87
CA ILE A 305 29.87 -64.01 -33.34
C ILE A 305 30.96 -63.98 -32.27
N TRP A 306 32.23 -63.99 -32.67
CA TRP A 306 33.30 -63.85 -31.69
C TRP A 306 33.35 -62.43 -31.12
N ASP A 307 33.16 -62.29 -29.81
CA ASP A 307 33.19 -60.99 -29.15
C ASP A 307 34.58 -60.64 -28.57
N PRO A 308 35.16 -59.47 -28.94
CA PRO A 308 36.35 -58.94 -28.29
C PRO A 308 36.00 -58.42 -26.88
N ALA A 309 37.04 -58.23 -26.06
CA ALA A 309 36.89 -57.63 -24.73
C ALA A 309 36.23 -56.25 -24.83
N GLU A 310 35.40 -55.94 -23.84
CA GLU A 310 34.70 -54.66 -23.80
C GLU A 310 35.69 -53.50 -23.69
N PRO A 311 35.55 -52.44 -24.50
CA PRO A 311 36.45 -51.29 -24.41
C PRO A 311 36.30 -50.58 -23.08
N TYR A 312 37.42 -50.34 -22.42
CA TYR A 312 37.49 -49.60 -21.16
C TYR A 312 38.56 -48.52 -21.22
N PHE A 313 38.43 -47.52 -20.37
CA PHE A 313 39.46 -46.50 -20.20
C PHE A 313 40.38 -46.88 -19.05
N ASP A 314 41.58 -47.34 -19.39
CA ASP A 314 42.67 -47.65 -18.46
C ASP A 314 43.20 -46.35 -17.81
N ILE A 315 42.80 -46.10 -16.56
CA ILE A 315 43.09 -44.87 -15.82
C ILE A 315 44.54 -44.85 -15.37
N ASP A 316 45.09 -45.99 -14.96
CA ASP A 316 46.43 -46.08 -14.36
C ASP A 316 47.52 -46.63 -15.30
N ALA A 317 47.12 -47.00 -16.52
CA ALA A 317 47.93 -47.50 -17.62
C ALA A 317 48.63 -48.84 -17.34
N ASP A 318 48.02 -49.71 -16.53
CA ASP A 318 48.56 -51.03 -16.20
C ASP A 318 48.16 -52.15 -17.19
N GLY A 319 47.18 -51.88 -18.06
CA GLY A 319 46.65 -52.78 -19.07
C GLY A 319 45.67 -53.84 -18.55
N ILE A 320 45.12 -53.67 -17.34
CA ILE A 320 44.18 -54.58 -16.70
C ILE A 320 42.96 -53.77 -16.21
N HIS A 321 41.76 -54.18 -16.62
CA HIS A 321 40.54 -53.53 -16.15
C HIS A 321 40.38 -53.60 -14.63
N SER A 322 40.16 -52.44 -14.01
CA SER A 322 39.85 -52.29 -12.60
C SER A 322 38.42 -51.77 -12.40
N ASN A 323 37.80 -52.08 -11.24
CA ASN A 323 36.41 -51.72 -10.95
C ASN A 323 36.11 -50.20 -11.00
N ASP A 324 37.11 -49.33 -10.92
CA ASP A 324 36.98 -47.88 -11.00
C ASP A 324 37.09 -47.31 -12.43
N GLU A 325 37.39 -48.16 -13.39
CA GLU A 325 37.59 -47.81 -14.78
C GLU A 325 36.29 -47.94 -15.58
N PRO A 326 35.86 -46.89 -16.29
CA PRO A 326 34.64 -46.95 -17.07
C PRO A 326 34.86 -47.82 -18.32
N TYR A 327 33.85 -48.62 -18.62
CA TYR A 327 33.81 -49.48 -19.80
C TYR A 327 32.47 -49.32 -20.52
N GLN A 328 32.45 -49.73 -21.78
CA GLN A 328 31.22 -49.87 -22.54
C GLN A 328 30.63 -51.25 -22.28
N ASP A 329 29.49 -51.30 -21.60
CA ASP A 329 28.70 -52.52 -21.39
C ASP A 329 27.94 -52.86 -22.67
N ARG A 330 28.35 -53.92 -23.35
CA ARG A 330 27.89 -54.32 -24.69
C ARG A 330 26.79 -55.36 -24.61
N ASN A 331 26.77 -56.17 -23.56
CA ASN A 331 25.81 -57.27 -23.40
C ASN A 331 24.82 -57.06 -22.23
N CYS A 332 24.75 -55.85 -21.68
CA CYS A 332 23.78 -55.38 -20.68
C CYS A 332 23.88 -56.03 -19.29
N ASN A 333 24.95 -56.76 -18.97
CA ASN A 333 25.07 -57.46 -17.69
C ASN A 333 25.62 -56.59 -16.54
N GLY A 334 26.03 -55.35 -16.83
CA GLY A 334 26.53 -54.40 -15.84
C GLY A 334 27.90 -54.77 -15.22
N ILE A 335 28.66 -55.67 -15.85
CA ILE A 335 30.05 -56.00 -15.49
C ILE A 335 30.96 -56.00 -16.71
N TRP A 336 32.24 -55.71 -16.52
CA TRP A 336 33.20 -55.76 -17.63
C TRP A 336 33.46 -57.20 -18.07
N ASN A 337 33.41 -57.47 -19.38
CA ASN A 337 33.72 -58.78 -19.96
C ASN A 337 35.02 -58.80 -20.78
N ASP A 338 35.79 -59.86 -20.59
CA ASP A 338 36.96 -60.17 -21.41
C ASP A 338 36.53 -60.84 -22.73
N ALA A 339 37.45 -60.92 -23.69
CA ALA A 339 37.19 -61.50 -25.00
C ALA A 339 36.84 -62.99 -24.91
N GLU A 340 36.00 -63.45 -25.83
CA GLU A 340 35.63 -64.85 -25.89
C GLU A 340 36.83 -65.77 -26.19
N VAL A 341 36.82 -66.95 -25.59
CA VAL A 341 37.98 -67.85 -25.64
C VAL A 341 38.02 -68.59 -26.98
N ARG A 342 39.12 -68.41 -27.71
CA ARG A 342 39.43 -69.21 -28.92
C ARG A 342 39.81 -70.64 -28.52
N VAL A 343 39.19 -71.62 -29.16
CA VAL A 343 39.36 -73.06 -28.87
C VAL A 343 39.54 -73.90 -30.13
N SER A 344 40.11 -75.09 -29.95
CA SER A 344 40.36 -76.01 -31.07
C SER A 344 39.30 -77.12 -31.21
N SER A 345 38.44 -77.29 -30.21
CA SER A 345 37.44 -78.35 -30.15
C SER A 345 36.27 -78.02 -29.22
N GLU A 346 35.12 -78.62 -29.47
CA GLU A 346 33.89 -78.46 -28.66
C GLU A 346 34.07 -78.82 -27.18
N SER A 347 34.94 -79.79 -26.88
CA SER A 347 35.22 -80.20 -25.50
C SER A 347 35.91 -79.14 -24.65
N GLU A 348 36.50 -78.11 -25.27
CA GLU A 348 37.15 -77.00 -24.55
C GLU A 348 36.13 -75.93 -24.11
N CYS A 349 34.90 -75.94 -24.63
CA CYS A 349 33.86 -74.97 -24.26
C CYS A 349 32.93 -75.43 -23.14
N ILE A 350 33.10 -76.66 -22.64
CA ILE A 350 32.26 -77.22 -21.57
C ILE A 350 32.35 -76.33 -20.32
N GLY A 351 31.22 -75.74 -19.92
CA GLY A 351 31.11 -74.85 -18.75
C GLY A 351 31.66 -73.43 -18.99
N ILE A 352 31.96 -73.07 -20.24
CA ILE A 352 32.33 -71.73 -20.67
C ILE A 352 31.24 -71.16 -21.57
N GLY A 353 30.84 -71.90 -22.61
CA GLY A 353 29.82 -71.46 -23.58
C GLY A 353 29.56 -72.52 -24.65
N THR A 354 28.91 -72.13 -25.75
CA THR A 354 28.63 -73.01 -26.90
C THR A 354 29.77 -72.98 -27.90
N TYR A 355 30.12 -74.12 -28.50
CA TYR A 355 31.18 -74.13 -29.52
C TYR A 355 30.68 -73.59 -30.86
N SER A 356 31.21 -72.46 -31.27
CA SER A 356 30.93 -71.80 -32.55
C SER A 356 32.22 -71.66 -33.38
N THR A 357 32.10 -71.40 -34.69
CA THR A 357 33.26 -71.25 -35.58
C THR A 357 33.09 -70.09 -36.55
N ASP A 358 34.13 -69.30 -36.72
CA ASP A 358 34.20 -68.20 -37.69
C ASP A 358 35.36 -68.41 -38.70
N ALA A 359 35.82 -67.33 -39.34
CA ALA A 359 36.92 -67.36 -40.30
C ALA A 359 38.30 -67.66 -39.67
N ASP A 360 38.48 -67.37 -38.38
CA ASP A 360 39.75 -67.45 -37.66
C ASP A 360 39.88 -68.71 -36.79
N GLY A 361 38.77 -69.40 -36.48
CA GLY A 361 38.79 -70.70 -35.83
C GLY A 361 37.52 -71.01 -35.02
N GLY A 362 37.65 -71.98 -34.11
CA GLY A 362 36.62 -72.25 -33.10
C GLY A 362 36.72 -71.29 -31.92
N PHE A 363 35.59 -70.98 -31.30
CA PHE A 363 35.50 -70.18 -30.08
C PHE A 363 34.34 -70.65 -29.19
N CYS A 364 34.38 -70.24 -27.93
CA CYS A 364 33.30 -70.48 -26.98
C CYS A 364 32.41 -69.25 -26.91
N ASP A 365 31.28 -69.36 -27.59
CA ASP A 365 30.18 -68.42 -27.72
C ASP A 365 29.43 -68.34 -26.37
N GLN A 366 29.52 -67.18 -25.73
CA GLN A 366 29.02 -66.92 -24.39
C GLN A 366 27.83 -65.97 -24.47
N GLY A 367 26.74 -66.33 -23.79
CA GLY A 367 25.68 -65.37 -23.52
C GLY A 367 26.05 -64.42 -22.38
N ASN A 368 25.11 -63.57 -21.98
CA ASN A 368 25.32 -62.49 -21.02
C ASN A 368 25.03 -62.90 -19.57
N LYS A 369 24.57 -64.14 -19.34
CA LYS A 369 24.23 -64.73 -18.03
C LYS A 369 23.11 -63.99 -17.29
N ILE A 370 22.31 -63.22 -17.99
CA ILE A 370 21.10 -62.59 -17.46
C ILE A 370 19.93 -63.04 -18.31
N TYR A 371 18.75 -63.13 -17.70
CA TYR A 371 17.56 -63.47 -18.46
C TYR A 371 17.15 -62.28 -19.32
N ASP A 372 17.18 -62.45 -20.64
CA ASP A 372 16.84 -61.37 -21.57
C ASP A 372 15.33 -61.36 -21.88
N GLU A 373 14.68 -60.23 -21.58
CA GLU A 373 13.35 -59.95 -22.10
C GLU A 373 13.39 -59.63 -23.60
N THR A 374 12.21 -59.50 -24.23
CA THR A 374 12.16 -59.05 -25.63
C THR A 374 12.77 -57.66 -25.77
N GLU A 375 13.70 -57.52 -26.70
CA GLU A 375 14.46 -56.29 -26.86
C GLU A 375 13.54 -55.08 -27.10
N ALA A 376 13.75 -54.05 -26.30
CA ALA A 376 13.15 -52.76 -26.56
C ALA A 376 13.80 -52.12 -27.79
N TYR A 377 13.06 -51.28 -28.52
CA TYR A 377 13.61 -50.58 -29.67
C TYR A 377 12.95 -49.22 -29.87
N THR A 378 13.71 -48.28 -30.44
CA THR A 378 13.20 -47.02 -30.95
C THR A 378 12.89 -47.16 -32.43
N SER A 379 11.63 -46.96 -32.83
CA SER A 379 11.22 -47.02 -34.22
C SER A 379 11.44 -45.66 -34.91
N LYS A 380 12.28 -45.61 -35.93
CA LYS A 380 12.60 -44.39 -36.70
C LYS A 380 12.73 -44.76 -38.17
N ASP A 381 12.12 -43.98 -39.05
CA ASP A 381 12.33 -44.05 -40.50
C ASP A 381 13.57 -43.22 -40.82
N THR A 382 14.70 -43.90 -40.95
CA THR A 382 16.04 -43.32 -41.02
C THR A 382 16.41 -42.93 -42.44
N ASP A 383 15.89 -43.64 -43.45
CA ASP A 383 16.16 -43.39 -44.86
C ASP A 383 15.03 -42.63 -45.60
N GLY A 384 13.90 -42.40 -44.93
CA GLY A 384 12.76 -41.65 -45.44
C GLY A 384 11.91 -42.42 -46.45
N ASP A 385 12.04 -43.75 -46.51
CA ASP A 385 11.31 -44.60 -47.44
C ASP A 385 9.86 -44.89 -47.01
N GLY A 386 9.49 -44.48 -45.79
CA GLY A 386 8.17 -44.66 -45.21
C GLY A 386 8.00 -45.97 -44.43
N THR A 387 9.05 -46.77 -44.29
CA THR A 387 9.16 -47.88 -43.35
C THR A 387 10.06 -47.46 -42.19
N SER A 388 9.70 -47.83 -40.96
CA SER A 388 10.53 -47.52 -39.81
C SER A 388 11.47 -48.68 -39.50
N GLU A 389 12.76 -48.40 -39.37
CA GLU A 389 13.72 -49.34 -38.82
C GLU A 389 13.53 -49.48 -37.31
N LYS A 390 13.95 -50.63 -36.77
CA LYS A 390 14.07 -50.86 -35.34
C LYS A 390 15.50 -50.52 -34.93
N LEU A 391 15.67 -49.49 -34.11
CA LEU A 391 16.97 -49.15 -33.54
C LEU A 391 17.04 -49.69 -32.11
N LEU A 392 18.04 -50.51 -31.82
CA LEU A 392 18.19 -51.24 -30.54
C LEU A 392 18.77 -50.34 -29.43
N TYR A 393 18.04 -49.27 -29.15
CA TYR A 393 18.29 -48.44 -27.99
C TYR A 393 16.99 -47.79 -27.51
N ILE A 394 16.99 -47.39 -26.25
CA ILE A 394 16.02 -46.44 -25.68
C ILE A 394 16.73 -45.19 -25.18
N ILE A 395 16.01 -44.09 -25.01
CA ILE A 395 16.57 -42.85 -24.45
C ILE A 395 16.35 -42.85 -22.94
N GLY A 396 17.45 -42.89 -22.19
CA GLY A 396 17.46 -42.77 -20.73
C GLY A 396 17.41 -41.32 -20.26
N ASP A 397 17.11 -41.14 -18.97
CA ASP A 397 16.99 -39.82 -18.33
C ASP A 397 18.36 -39.17 -18.01
N LYS A 398 19.46 -39.88 -18.21
CA LYS A 398 20.82 -39.49 -17.78
C LYS A 398 21.85 -39.87 -18.86
N PRO A 399 22.96 -39.12 -18.97
CA PRO A 399 23.98 -39.39 -19.99
C PRO A 399 25.02 -40.42 -19.52
N ASN A 400 24.59 -41.66 -19.24
CA ASN A 400 25.41 -42.72 -18.65
C ASN A 400 26.08 -43.65 -19.68
N ASN A 401 25.79 -43.50 -20.98
CA ASN A 401 26.39 -44.33 -22.00
C ASN A 401 27.79 -43.83 -22.34
N LEU A 402 28.82 -44.65 -22.08
CA LEU A 402 30.20 -44.33 -22.40
C LEU A 402 30.41 -44.46 -23.91
N ILE A 403 30.85 -43.39 -24.56
CA ILE A 403 31.01 -43.38 -26.02
C ILE A 403 32.36 -43.96 -26.39
N VAL A 404 32.34 -44.90 -27.34
CA VAL A 404 33.50 -45.56 -27.90
C VAL A 404 33.46 -45.42 -29.41
N ASP A 405 34.57 -45.00 -29.99
CA ASP A 405 34.74 -44.87 -31.44
C ASP A 405 35.43 -46.12 -32.01
N TYR A 406 34.73 -46.82 -32.89
CA TYR A 406 35.16 -48.03 -33.59
C TYR A 406 35.65 -47.75 -35.01
N THR A 407 36.00 -46.50 -35.33
CA THR A 407 36.63 -46.17 -36.64
C THR A 407 37.85 -47.05 -36.94
N ASP A 408 38.60 -47.47 -35.91
CA ASP A 408 39.51 -48.62 -35.95
C ASP A 408 38.91 -49.77 -35.12
N SER A 409 38.26 -50.73 -35.79
CA SER A 409 37.58 -51.86 -35.14
C SER A 409 38.52 -52.75 -34.33
N ASP A 410 39.82 -52.76 -34.66
CA ASP A 410 40.82 -53.55 -33.94
C ASP A 410 41.30 -52.85 -32.66
N ASN A 411 41.12 -51.52 -32.56
CA ASN A 411 41.55 -50.69 -31.43
C ASN A 411 40.50 -49.61 -31.13
N PRO A 412 39.31 -49.99 -30.62
CA PRO A 412 38.26 -49.03 -30.29
C PRO A 412 38.71 -48.02 -29.24
N ALA A 413 38.36 -46.75 -29.43
CA ALA A 413 38.82 -45.64 -28.60
C ALA A 413 37.70 -45.09 -27.69
N VAL A 414 37.89 -45.17 -26.38
CA VAL A 414 36.96 -44.57 -25.40
C VAL A 414 37.09 -43.03 -25.40
N LEU A 415 35.97 -42.34 -25.60
CA LEU A 415 35.94 -40.87 -25.69
C LEU A 415 35.50 -40.23 -24.37
N LEU A 416 36.46 -39.79 -23.55
CA LEU A 416 36.12 -39.08 -22.30
C LEU A 416 35.71 -37.62 -22.52
N ASP A 417 36.20 -36.99 -23.58
CA ASP A 417 35.88 -35.62 -23.95
C ASP A 417 35.22 -35.61 -25.32
N ILE A 418 34.01 -35.03 -25.41
CA ILE A 418 33.28 -34.84 -26.66
C ILE A 418 33.13 -33.35 -26.92
N GLY A 419 33.73 -32.87 -27.99
CA GLY A 419 33.71 -31.50 -28.48
C GLY A 419 32.81 -31.27 -29.68
N LEU A 420 32.94 -30.07 -30.26
CA LEU A 420 32.18 -29.65 -31.43
C LEU A 420 32.72 -30.30 -32.71
N GLY A 421 31.85 -30.96 -33.45
CA GLY A 421 32.19 -31.62 -34.71
C GLY A 421 32.90 -32.95 -34.54
N ASP A 422 32.87 -33.53 -33.34
CA ASP A 422 33.30 -34.91 -33.13
C ASP A 422 32.27 -35.85 -33.77
N ASP A 423 32.79 -36.75 -34.59
CA ASP A 423 32.08 -37.81 -35.27
C ASP A 423 32.55 -39.15 -34.68
N ILE A 424 31.67 -40.15 -34.69
CA ILE A 424 31.98 -41.47 -34.15
C ILE A 424 31.43 -42.55 -35.06
N THR A 425 32.10 -43.71 -35.07
CA THR A 425 31.60 -44.92 -35.70
C THR A 425 31.28 -45.94 -34.62
N ASP A 426 30.08 -46.52 -34.62
CA ASP A 426 29.78 -47.64 -33.72
C ASP A 426 30.39 -48.96 -34.22
N ARG A 427 30.32 -50.03 -33.41
CA ARG A 427 30.87 -51.33 -33.79
C ARG A 427 30.31 -51.86 -35.11
N TRP A 428 29.03 -51.59 -35.38
CA TRP A 428 28.33 -52.07 -36.56
C TRP A 428 28.61 -51.23 -37.82
N GLY A 429 29.48 -50.21 -37.70
CA GLY A 429 29.90 -49.37 -38.82
C GLY A 429 28.94 -48.22 -39.11
N ASN A 430 27.99 -47.91 -38.22
CA ASN A 430 27.13 -46.75 -38.36
C ASN A 430 27.90 -45.49 -37.93
N GLU A 431 27.92 -44.49 -38.82
CA GLU A 431 28.56 -43.20 -38.57
C GLU A 431 27.57 -42.20 -37.96
N TYR A 432 27.92 -41.61 -36.83
CA TYR A 432 27.18 -40.51 -36.20
C TYR A 432 28.02 -39.25 -36.23
N THR A 433 27.53 -38.23 -36.93
CA THR A 433 28.26 -36.97 -37.10
C THR A 433 27.78 -35.87 -36.16
N ASN A 434 28.68 -34.95 -35.80
CA ASN A 434 28.40 -33.76 -35.01
C ASN A 434 27.61 -34.04 -33.72
N LEU A 435 28.18 -34.86 -32.82
CA LEU A 435 27.53 -35.19 -31.53
C LEU A 435 27.06 -33.95 -30.77
N ILE A 436 27.84 -32.86 -30.85
CA ILE A 436 27.42 -31.50 -30.53
C ILE A 436 27.30 -30.72 -31.83
N GLU A 437 26.08 -30.31 -32.18
CA GLU A 437 25.78 -29.60 -33.41
C GLU A 437 25.68 -28.08 -33.19
N THR A 438 25.83 -27.34 -34.29
CA THR A 438 25.58 -25.90 -34.34
C THR A 438 24.35 -25.62 -35.18
N ILE A 439 23.29 -25.12 -34.53
CA ILE A 439 22.04 -24.74 -35.20
C ILE A 439 21.86 -23.23 -35.20
N THR A 440 21.13 -22.73 -36.19
CA THR A 440 20.61 -21.36 -36.18
C THR A 440 19.22 -21.39 -35.57
N PHE A 441 18.97 -20.58 -34.56
CA PHE A 441 17.64 -20.45 -33.97
C PHE A 441 17.18 -19.00 -33.98
N ASN A 442 15.88 -18.85 -34.20
CA ASN A 442 15.18 -17.58 -34.29
C ASN A 442 14.29 -17.43 -33.05
N ASP A 443 14.53 -16.39 -32.25
CA ASP A 443 13.69 -16.05 -31.11
C ASP A 443 12.79 -14.87 -31.46
N LEU A 444 11.56 -15.20 -31.85
CA LEU A 444 10.52 -14.23 -32.16
C LEU A 444 9.93 -13.65 -30.87
N LYS A 445 10.16 -12.36 -30.64
CA LYS A 445 9.53 -11.60 -29.55
C LYS A 445 8.45 -10.70 -30.09
N GLN A 446 7.33 -10.70 -29.40
CA GLN A 446 6.22 -9.78 -29.64
C GLN A 446 5.90 -9.00 -28.37
N GLN A 447 5.63 -7.71 -28.53
CA GLN A 447 5.20 -6.84 -27.46
C GLN A 447 4.09 -5.93 -27.96
N TYR A 448 3.15 -5.63 -27.07
CA TYR A 448 2.02 -4.76 -27.34
C TYR A 448 2.17 -3.49 -26.50
N LYS A 449 1.83 -2.35 -27.10
CA LYS A 449 1.67 -1.08 -26.41
C LYS A 449 0.28 -0.53 -26.70
N ASP A 450 -0.32 0.04 -25.67
CA ASP A 450 -1.56 0.79 -25.82
C ASP A 450 -1.31 1.97 -26.75
N ASP A 451 -2.21 2.14 -27.72
CA ASP A 451 -2.24 3.26 -28.65
C ASP A 451 -3.15 4.33 -28.04
N VAL A 452 -2.66 5.55 -27.86
CA VAL A 452 -3.51 6.62 -27.33
C VAL A 452 -4.36 7.14 -28.49
N ASP A 453 -5.68 7.20 -28.32
CA ASP A 453 -6.59 7.75 -29.34
C ASP A 453 -6.83 9.24 -29.09
N SER A 454 -7.12 9.58 -27.83
CA SER A 454 -7.28 10.99 -27.43
C SER A 454 -6.91 11.25 -25.97
N LEU A 455 -6.38 12.45 -25.74
CA LEU A 455 -6.15 13.01 -24.43
C LEU A 455 -7.14 14.15 -24.21
N VAL A 456 -8.01 14.02 -23.22
CA VAL A 456 -8.96 15.07 -22.85
C VAL A 456 -8.55 15.68 -21.52
N THR A 457 -8.24 16.97 -21.52
CA THR A 457 -8.00 17.73 -20.30
C THR A 457 -9.24 18.54 -19.96
N LEU A 458 -9.82 18.31 -18.78
CA LEU A 458 -10.94 19.08 -18.27
C LEU A 458 -10.46 20.00 -17.15
N TYR A 459 -10.58 21.30 -17.37
CA TYR A 459 -10.36 22.33 -16.36
C TYR A 459 -11.66 22.58 -15.60
N THR A 460 -11.68 22.34 -14.30
CA THR A 460 -12.81 22.61 -13.42
C THR A 460 -12.43 23.54 -12.28
N LYS A 461 -13.41 24.09 -11.57
CA LYS A 461 -13.13 24.89 -10.36
C LYS A 461 -12.76 23.99 -9.20
N GLU A 462 -11.84 24.45 -8.34
CA GLU A 462 -11.47 23.73 -7.13
C GLU A 462 -12.65 23.69 -6.14
N LYS A 463 -12.89 22.54 -5.50
CA LYS A 463 -13.97 22.39 -4.50
C LYS A 463 -13.44 22.82 -3.13
N ILE A 464 -14.12 23.76 -2.46
CA ILE A 464 -13.66 24.35 -1.18
C ILE A 464 -14.46 23.80 0.01
N GLY A 465 -15.72 23.41 -0.22
CA GLY A 465 -16.56 22.82 0.80
C GLY A 465 -17.85 22.27 0.22
N HIS A 466 -18.40 21.25 0.87
CA HIS A 466 -19.68 20.66 0.54
C HIS A 466 -20.46 20.49 1.84
N ILE A 467 -21.63 21.11 1.93
CA ILE A 467 -22.59 20.86 3.01
C ILE A 467 -23.55 19.80 2.48
N THR A 468 -23.63 18.65 3.13
CA THR A 468 -24.43 17.50 2.67
C THR A 468 -25.88 17.52 3.14
N THR A 469 -26.31 18.54 3.89
CA THR A 469 -27.64 18.57 4.52
C THR A 469 -28.75 18.77 3.48
N PRO A 470 -29.78 17.89 3.42
CA PRO A 470 -30.86 18.00 2.43
C PRO A 470 -31.84 19.16 2.73
N ASN A 471 -32.41 19.76 1.68
CA ASN A 471 -33.45 20.81 1.69
C ASN A 471 -33.06 22.22 2.23
N VAL A 472 -31.78 22.56 2.32
CA VAL A 472 -31.38 23.88 2.85
C VAL A 472 -31.37 24.94 1.74
N LEU A 473 -31.94 26.12 2.02
CA LEU A 473 -31.90 27.26 1.11
C LEU A 473 -30.67 28.15 1.40
N PRO A 474 -30.08 28.77 0.37
CA PRO A 474 -28.88 29.62 0.51
C PRO A 474 -29.07 30.82 1.42
N GLY A 475 -30.31 31.31 1.53
CA GLY A 475 -30.68 32.46 2.35
C GLY A 475 -30.77 32.17 3.84
N ASP A 476 -30.52 30.93 4.27
CA ASP A 476 -30.62 30.50 5.66
C ASP A 476 -29.26 30.53 6.40
N TYR A 477 -28.18 30.88 5.69
CA TYR A 477 -26.82 31.00 6.22
C TYR A 477 -26.38 32.47 6.31
N TYR A 478 -25.70 32.82 7.41
CA TYR A 478 -25.25 34.17 7.70
C TYR A 478 -23.74 34.21 7.90
N ILE A 479 -23.04 35.01 7.10
CA ILE A 479 -21.60 35.24 7.25
C ILE A 479 -21.36 36.43 8.16
N THR A 480 -20.47 36.26 9.12
CA THR A 480 -19.98 37.32 9.99
C THR A 480 -18.46 37.29 10.03
N LYS A 481 -17.86 38.42 10.39
CA LYS A 481 -16.41 38.56 10.47
C LYS A 481 -16.04 39.21 11.79
N SER A 482 -15.07 38.60 12.47
CA SER A 482 -14.35 39.20 13.60
C SER A 482 -12.95 39.59 13.17
N ASN A 483 -12.43 40.74 13.58
CA ASN A 483 -11.04 41.11 13.38
C ASN A 483 -10.46 41.85 14.59
N TRP A 484 -9.17 41.72 14.83
CA TRP A 484 -8.46 42.35 15.95
C TRP A 484 -6.98 42.53 15.60
N SER A 485 -6.26 43.28 16.42
CA SER A 485 -4.82 43.46 16.26
C SER A 485 -4.07 43.27 17.56
N LYS A 486 -2.83 42.78 17.49
CA LYS A 486 -1.95 42.60 18.64
C LYS A 486 -0.68 43.41 18.41
N THR A 487 -0.33 44.25 19.38
CA THR A 487 0.91 45.05 19.30
C THR A 487 1.94 44.50 20.28
N SER A 488 3.03 43.94 19.77
CA SER A 488 4.18 43.48 20.57
C SER A 488 5.41 44.32 20.21
N GLY A 489 5.86 45.15 21.16
CA GLY A 489 6.96 46.09 20.93
C GLY A 489 6.64 47.13 19.84
N SER A 490 7.36 47.07 18.72
CA SER A 490 7.17 47.99 17.57
C SER A 490 6.43 47.35 16.39
N LYS A 491 5.90 46.13 16.54
CA LYS A 491 5.18 45.40 15.48
C LYS A 491 3.73 45.19 15.88
N THR A 492 2.83 45.52 14.98
CA THR A 492 1.38 45.25 15.10
C THR A 492 1.01 44.16 14.12
N ASP A 493 0.53 43.04 14.64
CA ASP A 493 0.02 41.91 13.87
C ASP A 493 -1.51 41.98 13.81
N TYR A 494 -2.09 41.77 12.63
CA TYR A 494 -3.52 41.82 12.38
C TYR A 494 -4.08 40.41 12.23
N TYR A 495 -5.23 40.17 12.86
CA TYR A 495 -5.90 38.89 12.93
C TYR A 495 -7.37 39.06 12.56
N TYR A 496 -7.95 38.04 11.95
CA TYR A 496 -9.34 38.01 11.59
C TYR A 496 -9.84 36.57 11.50
N ASN A 497 -11.16 36.42 11.61
CA ASN A 497 -11.84 35.15 11.44
C ASN A 497 -13.25 35.35 10.89
N TYR A 498 -13.75 34.38 10.13
CA TYR A 498 -15.08 34.37 9.53
C TYR A 498 -15.93 33.27 10.17
N HIS A 499 -17.15 33.63 10.56
CA HIS A 499 -18.10 32.71 11.19
C HIS A 499 -19.34 32.58 10.32
N ILE A 500 -19.81 31.34 10.15
CA ILE A 500 -21.00 31.02 9.38
C ILE A 500 -22.04 30.48 10.36
N PHE A 501 -23.19 31.13 10.45
CA PHE A 501 -24.30 30.71 11.31
C PHE A 501 -25.50 30.27 10.49
N HIS A 502 -26.25 29.31 11.02
CA HIS A 502 -27.46 28.77 10.42
C HIS A 502 -28.43 28.39 11.54
N GLU A 503 -29.74 28.61 11.37
CA GLU A 503 -30.73 28.41 12.45
C GLU A 503 -31.88 27.44 12.09
N PRO A 504 -31.59 26.15 11.79
CA PRO A 504 -32.63 25.12 11.66
C PRO A 504 -32.90 24.51 13.04
N ASP A 505 -34.06 24.83 13.62
CA ASP A 505 -34.50 24.41 14.97
C ASP A 505 -33.65 24.96 16.14
N HIS A 506 -32.32 24.82 16.08
CA HIS A 506 -31.31 25.34 17.00
C HIS A 506 -30.42 26.40 16.33
N LEU A 507 -29.66 27.16 17.12
CA LEU A 507 -28.61 28.01 16.56
C LEU A 507 -27.36 27.17 16.32
N ASN A 508 -27.01 27.02 15.04
CA ASN A 508 -25.88 26.24 14.59
C ASN A 508 -24.75 27.13 14.06
N GLN A 509 -23.53 26.65 14.22
CA GLN A 509 -22.31 27.19 13.62
C GLN A 509 -21.78 26.17 12.61
N VAL A 510 -21.44 26.66 11.41
CA VAL A 510 -20.86 25.85 10.35
C VAL A 510 -19.35 26.10 10.32
N ASP A 511 -18.59 25.05 10.57
CA ASP A 511 -17.13 25.10 10.63
C ASP A 511 -16.50 23.79 10.16
N TYR A 512 -15.17 23.81 10.02
CA TYR A 512 -14.42 22.57 9.80
C TYR A 512 -14.25 21.88 11.16
N PRO A 513 -14.63 20.60 11.28
CA PRO A 513 -14.41 19.83 12.51
C PRO A 513 -12.94 19.91 12.94
N SER A 514 -12.72 20.34 14.17
CA SER A 514 -11.38 20.54 14.73
C SER A 514 -11.09 19.58 15.87
N PHE A 515 -10.00 18.83 15.77
CA PHE A 515 -9.58 17.82 16.75
C PHE A 515 -8.20 18.14 17.30
N PHE A 516 -7.99 17.98 18.60
CA PHE A 516 -6.70 18.30 19.20
C PHE A 516 -5.59 17.36 18.69
N LEU A 517 -4.37 17.90 18.52
CA LEU A 517 -3.19 17.14 18.12
C LEU A 517 -2.28 16.86 19.32
N PRO A 518 -2.05 15.58 19.71
CA PRO A 518 -1.10 15.27 20.79
C PRO A 518 0.36 15.45 20.35
N LEU A 519 1.24 15.62 21.33
CA LEU A 519 2.70 15.64 21.12
C LEU A 519 3.15 14.36 20.40
N GLY A 520 3.94 14.52 19.33
CA GLY A 520 4.39 13.42 18.46
C GLY A 520 3.86 13.51 17.02
N PHE A 521 2.75 14.22 16.79
CA PHE A 521 2.25 14.54 15.43
C PHE A 521 2.88 15.82 14.84
N TYR A 522 3.60 16.59 15.66
CA TYR A 522 4.36 17.78 15.26
C TYR A 522 5.72 17.80 15.98
N TYR A 523 6.76 18.31 15.30
CA TYR A 523 8.13 18.38 15.83
C TYR A 523 8.55 19.79 16.25
N ASN A 524 8.07 20.84 15.54
CA ASN A 524 8.16 22.21 16.03
C ASN A 524 6.76 22.81 16.25
N PRO A 525 6.54 23.60 17.31
CA PRO A 525 5.30 24.34 17.53
C PRO A 525 4.94 25.31 16.39
N LYS A 526 5.91 25.68 15.55
CA LYS A 526 5.70 26.51 14.35
C LYS A 526 5.06 25.74 13.18
N ASP A 527 5.11 24.41 13.23
CA ASP A 527 4.49 23.53 12.24
C ASP A 527 2.98 23.35 12.53
N LEU A 528 2.52 23.76 13.72
CA LEU A 528 1.11 23.84 14.10
C LEU A 528 0.53 25.20 13.72
N ARG A 529 -0.60 25.18 13.01
CA ARG A 529 -1.31 26.40 12.61
C ARG A 529 -2.04 27.06 13.78
N ASP A 530 -2.75 26.28 14.58
CA ASP A 530 -3.53 26.70 15.75
C ASP A 530 -3.54 25.65 16.89
N GLY A 531 -2.99 24.45 16.63
CA GLY A 531 -2.94 23.33 17.59
C GLY A 531 -3.92 22.19 17.28
N PHE A 532 -4.71 22.31 16.22
CA PHE A 532 -5.78 21.38 15.87
C PHE A 532 -5.60 20.78 14.47
N TRP A 533 -6.07 19.55 14.28
CA TRP A 533 -6.31 18.95 12.99
C TRP A 533 -7.71 19.33 12.51
N HIS A 534 -7.83 19.67 11.22
CA HIS A 534 -9.07 20.13 10.62
C HIS A 534 -9.57 19.13 9.59
N GLY A 535 -10.88 18.89 9.58
CA GLY A 535 -11.57 18.15 8.54
C GLY A 535 -11.44 18.78 7.15
N ASN A 536 -11.79 18.01 6.13
CA ASN A 536 -11.81 18.47 4.74
C ASN A 536 -13.16 19.05 4.33
N GLU A 537 -14.23 18.71 5.06
CA GLU A 537 -15.60 19.15 4.80
C GLU A 537 -16.08 20.02 5.97
N MET A 538 -17.07 20.89 5.70
CA MET A 538 -17.70 21.72 6.72
C MET A 538 -18.90 21.00 7.30
N GLU A 539 -19.08 21.08 8.60
CA GLU A 539 -20.19 20.45 9.32
C GLU A 539 -20.99 21.51 10.09
N SER A 540 -22.31 21.29 10.17
CA SER A 540 -23.21 22.15 10.94
C SER A 540 -23.29 21.64 12.38
N ASN A 541 -22.58 22.30 13.28
CA ASN A 541 -22.56 21.97 14.70
C ASN A 541 -23.53 22.86 15.50
N ILE A 542 -24.24 22.28 16.47
CA ILE A 542 -25.13 23.05 17.35
C ILE A 542 -24.28 23.93 18.28
N LEU A 543 -24.43 25.25 18.18
CA LEU A 543 -23.78 26.19 19.08
C LEU A 543 -24.62 26.38 20.33
N TYR A 544 -25.90 26.74 20.19
CA TYR A 544 -26.83 26.86 21.31
C TYR A 544 -28.07 26.01 21.08
N TYR A 545 -28.31 25.09 22.01
CA TYR A 545 -29.53 24.30 22.04
C TYR A 545 -30.71 25.18 22.45
N THR A 546 -31.82 25.02 21.73
CA THR A 546 -33.07 25.76 21.91
C THR A 546 -34.25 24.80 21.96
N SER A 547 -35.30 25.14 22.70
CA SER A 547 -36.58 24.42 22.66
C SER A 547 -37.60 25.32 21.96
N ASN A 548 -38.04 24.91 20.76
CA ASN A 548 -38.91 25.72 19.89
C ASN A 548 -38.35 27.15 19.63
N GLY A 549 -37.04 27.26 19.35
CA GLY A 549 -36.36 28.55 19.12
C GLY A 549 -36.08 29.38 20.38
N SER A 550 -36.44 28.89 21.57
CA SER A 550 -36.18 29.59 22.83
C SER A 550 -35.05 28.96 23.65
N ILE A 551 -34.19 29.80 24.23
CA ILE A 551 -33.24 29.43 25.27
C ILE A 551 -33.94 29.47 26.65
N ARG A 552 -33.66 28.50 27.52
CA ARG A 552 -34.38 28.29 28.79
C ARG A 552 -33.42 28.08 29.96
N ASP A 553 -33.74 28.69 31.09
CA ASP A 553 -33.05 28.50 32.37
C ASP A 553 -33.26 27.07 32.90
N GLY A 554 -32.18 26.42 33.29
CA GLY A 554 -32.14 25.03 33.74
C GLY A 554 -31.99 24.00 32.62
N GLU A 555 -31.77 24.43 31.36
CA GLU A 555 -31.57 23.52 30.23
C GLU A 555 -30.24 22.77 30.35
N GLN A 556 -30.27 21.44 30.25
CA GLN A 556 -29.11 20.56 30.25
C GLN A 556 -29.17 19.54 29.12
N VAL A 557 -28.07 19.43 28.37
CA VAL A 557 -27.92 18.47 27.27
C VAL A 557 -26.52 17.86 27.29
N ASP A 558 -26.47 16.56 27.52
CA ASP A 558 -25.26 15.75 27.46
C ASP A 558 -25.29 14.85 26.24
N THR A 559 -24.19 14.83 25.49
CA THR A 559 -24.01 13.94 24.34
C THR A 559 -22.62 13.34 24.37
N SER A 560 -22.50 12.06 24.00
CA SER A 560 -21.20 11.44 23.73
C SER A 560 -21.25 10.56 22.49
N TYR A 561 -20.14 10.54 21.75
CA TYR A 561 -20.00 9.75 20.52
C TYR A 561 -18.54 9.51 20.17
N PHE A 562 -18.29 8.56 19.27
CA PHE A 562 -16.98 8.33 18.67
C PHE A 562 -16.91 8.97 17.30
N ASP A 563 -15.76 9.55 16.98
CA ASP A 563 -15.48 10.12 15.66
C ASP A 563 -14.13 9.62 15.14
N THR A 564 -14.05 9.34 13.85
CA THR A 564 -12.86 8.77 13.19
C THR A 564 -12.28 9.76 12.20
N THR A 565 -11.07 10.22 12.49
CA THR A 565 -10.34 11.19 11.67
C THR A 565 -9.17 10.54 10.93
N GLY A 566 -8.52 11.29 10.04
CA GLY A 566 -7.30 10.82 9.36
C GLY A 566 -6.08 10.61 10.28
N ILE A 567 -6.16 11.06 11.54
CA ILE A 567 -5.06 10.97 12.52
C ILE A 567 -5.36 10.04 13.71
N GLY A 568 -6.62 9.67 13.93
CA GLY A 568 -7.02 8.81 15.04
C GLY A 568 -8.52 8.77 15.30
N VAL A 569 -8.93 7.93 16.25
CA VAL A 569 -10.31 7.85 16.75
C VAL A 569 -10.40 8.65 18.03
N TYR A 570 -11.41 9.51 18.13
CA TYR A 570 -11.68 10.35 19.30
C TYR A 570 -13.01 9.95 19.92
N TYR A 571 -13.03 9.82 21.25
CA TYR A 571 -14.26 9.79 22.03
C TYR A 571 -14.56 11.22 22.47
N ILE A 572 -15.74 11.73 22.09
CA ILE A 572 -16.14 13.13 22.31
C ILE A 572 -17.31 13.15 23.26
N GLU A 573 -17.19 13.98 24.29
CA GLU A 573 -18.25 14.26 25.27
C GLU A 573 -18.55 15.75 25.26
N LYS A 574 -19.83 16.11 25.19
CA LYS A 574 -20.30 17.50 25.23
C LYS A 574 -21.33 17.63 26.33
N ASN A 575 -21.13 18.56 27.24
CA ASN A 575 -22.08 18.99 28.25
C ASN A 575 -22.50 20.44 27.95
N TYR A 576 -23.81 20.68 27.98
CA TYR A 576 -24.41 21.99 27.76
C TYR A 576 -25.32 22.32 28.93
N ASN A 577 -25.14 23.50 29.54
CA ASN A 577 -25.95 23.97 30.67
C ASN A 577 -26.31 25.45 30.51
N VAL A 578 -27.57 25.80 30.80
CA VAL A 578 -28.07 27.17 30.76
C VAL A 578 -28.62 27.59 32.12
N GLU A 579 -28.19 28.76 32.59
CA GLU A 579 -28.72 29.36 33.81
C GLU A 579 -29.02 30.86 33.62
N SER A 580 -30.03 31.37 34.33
CA SER A 580 -30.29 32.81 34.43
C SER A 580 -29.16 33.47 35.22
N SER A 581 -28.59 34.54 34.68
CA SER A 581 -27.43 35.19 35.26
C SER A 581 -27.46 36.72 35.08
N SER A 582 -26.55 37.39 35.78
CA SER A 582 -26.24 38.80 35.55
C SER A 582 -24.75 38.95 35.32
N VAL A 583 -24.36 39.83 34.41
CA VAL A 583 -22.95 40.04 34.06
C VAL A 583 -22.62 41.53 34.02
N THR A 584 -21.43 41.88 34.49
CA THR A 584 -20.90 43.24 34.42
C THR A 584 -19.88 43.30 33.29
N VAL A 585 -20.09 44.22 32.35
CA VAL A 585 -19.21 44.45 31.18
C VAL A 585 -19.10 45.95 30.91
N PRO A 586 -18.03 46.42 30.26
CA PRO A 586 -17.77 47.84 30.00
C PRO A 586 -18.61 48.43 28.85
N ALA A 587 -19.91 48.12 28.80
CA ALA A 587 -20.84 48.51 27.74
C ALA A 587 -21.87 49.58 28.15
N ALA A 588 -21.48 50.55 29.00
CA ALA A 588 -22.37 51.65 29.36
C ALA A 588 -22.78 52.47 28.13
N MET A 589 -24.08 52.70 27.94
CA MET A 589 -24.59 53.59 26.88
C MET A 589 -24.10 55.04 26.99
N LYS A 590 -23.71 55.46 28.19
CA LYS A 590 -23.24 56.81 28.48
C LYS A 590 -21.98 56.72 29.34
N THR A 591 -20.86 57.18 28.78
CA THR A 591 -19.54 57.16 29.43
C THR A 591 -19.12 58.53 29.99
N TYR A 592 -19.88 59.59 29.70
CA TYR A 592 -19.54 60.96 30.08
C TYR A 592 -20.77 61.80 30.48
N SER A 593 -20.53 62.92 31.15
CA SER A 593 -21.52 63.95 31.48
C SER A 593 -21.06 65.32 30.96
N ASP A 594 -21.96 66.06 30.31
CA ASP A 594 -21.69 67.37 29.74
C ASP A 594 -21.80 68.47 30.80
N ASN A 595 -20.75 69.28 30.95
CA ASN A 595 -20.72 70.40 31.91
C ASN A 595 -21.42 71.67 31.38
N GLY A 596 -21.78 71.71 30.10
CA GLY A 596 -22.45 72.84 29.45
C GLY A 596 -21.52 73.98 29.04
N ASP A 597 -20.21 73.83 29.21
CA ASP A 597 -19.16 74.79 28.83
C ASP A 597 -18.26 74.29 27.69
N GLY A 598 -18.62 73.15 27.06
CA GLY A 598 -17.82 72.49 26.03
C GLY A 598 -16.79 71.51 26.59
N SER A 599 -16.80 71.24 27.90
CA SER A 599 -16.04 70.17 28.55
C SER A 599 -16.94 69.05 29.07
N TYR A 600 -16.38 67.85 29.17
CA TYR A 600 -17.10 66.63 29.58
C TYR A 600 -16.40 65.99 30.78
N ILE A 601 -17.16 65.51 31.76
CA ILE A 601 -16.64 64.69 32.87
C ILE A 601 -16.90 63.23 32.55
N CYS A 602 -15.83 62.45 32.46
CA CYS A 602 -15.89 61.02 32.27
C CYS A 602 -16.44 60.31 33.50
N ILE A 603 -17.42 59.43 33.31
CA ILE A 603 -18.09 58.72 34.40
C ILE A 603 -17.17 57.65 35.01
N GLY A 604 -16.33 57.00 34.18
CA GLY A 604 -15.47 55.89 34.62
C GLY A 604 -14.30 56.31 35.51
N ASN A 605 -13.68 57.47 35.27
CA ASN A 605 -12.48 57.91 36.00
C ASN A 605 -12.59 59.33 36.58
N SER A 606 -13.74 60.01 36.41
CA SER A 606 -13.97 61.39 36.85
C SER A 606 -13.02 62.44 36.25
N GLU A 607 -12.35 62.14 35.14
CA GLU A 607 -11.49 63.10 34.44
C GLU A 607 -12.30 64.08 33.58
N ASN A 608 -11.76 65.28 33.40
CA ASN A 608 -12.38 66.30 32.56
C ASN A 608 -11.67 66.35 31.20
N VAL A 609 -12.42 66.09 30.13
CA VAL A 609 -11.93 65.97 28.75
C VAL A 609 -12.65 66.95 27.83
N MET A 610 -12.01 67.29 26.71
CA MET A 610 -12.57 68.20 25.69
C MET A 610 -13.32 67.44 24.60
N ASP A 611 -13.06 66.14 24.44
CA ASP A 611 -13.74 65.25 23.51
C ASP A 611 -14.35 64.08 24.29
N PRO A 612 -15.68 63.84 24.20
CA PRO A 612 -16.33 62.76 24.92
C PRO A 612 -15.84 61.36 24.50
N LEU A 613 -15.20 61.22 23.33
CA LEU A 613 -14.58 59.96 22.90
C LEU A 613 -13.30 59.62 23.68
N GLU A 614 -12.70 60.57 24.40
CA GLU A 614 -11.54 60.32 25.26
C GLU A 614 -11.90 59.65 26.59
N CYS A 615 -13.19 59.56 26.92
CA CYS A 615 -13.63 58.92 28.16
C CYS A 615 -13.51 57.40 28.10
N PRO A 616 -12.95 56.76 29.14
CA PRO A 616 -12.89 55.30 29.21
C PRO A 616 -14.29 54.70 29.25
N ALA A 617 -14.36 53.43 28.82
CA ALA A 617 -15.57 52.63 28.96
C ALA A 617 -15.95 52.47 30.45
N VAL A 618 -17.22 52.19 30.71
CA VAL A 618 -17.75 52.11 32.09
C VAL A 618 -18.48 50.79 32.28
N ASP A 619 -18.10 50.08 33.34
CA ASP A 619 -18.71 48.82 33.72
C ASP A 619 -20.19 49.00 34.07
N THR A 620 -21.04 48.21 33.42
CA THR A 620 -22.49 48.20 33.59
C THR A 620 -22.97 46.77 33.79
N THR A 621 -23.78 46.53 34.82
CA THR A 621 -24.36 45.23 35.11
C THR A 621 -25.66 45.03 34.34
N PHE A 622 -25.71 43.99 33.51
CA PHE A 622 -26.91 43.52 32.83
C PHE A 622 -27.54 42.39 33.64
N THR A 623 -28.81 42.55 34.02
CA THR A 623 -29.50 41.59 34.93
C THR A 623 -30.42 40.62 34.20
N ASN A 624 -30.66 40.81 32.90
CA ASN A 624 -31.49 39.94 32.09
C ASN A 624 -30.62 39.18 31.07
N CYS A 625 -29.90 38.19 31.58
CA CYS A 625 -28.95 37.42 30.78
C CYS A 625 -29.13 35.92 31.03
N PHE A 626 -28.81 35.12 30.01
CA PHE A 626 -28.54 33.69 30.17
C PHE A 626 -27.05 33.46 30.14
N LYS A 627 -26.53 32.70 31.10
CA LYS A 627 -25.18 32.14 31.04
C LYS A 627 -25.28 30.73 30.49
N VAL A 628 -24.59 30.50 29.37
CA VAL A 628 -24.46 29.19 28.72
C VAL A 628 -23.06 28.67 29.01
N THR A 629 -22.99 27.49 29.61
CA THR A 629 -21.74 26.78 29.88
C THR A 629 -21.67 25.55 28.99
N GLN A 630 -20.63 25.44 28.18
CA GLN A 630 -20.39 24.33 27.27
C GLN A 630 -19.05 23.70 27.63
N ILE A 631 -19.03 22.40 27.91
CA ILE A 631 -17.81 21.63 28.16
C ILE A 631 -17.69 20.59 27.07
N LEU A 632 -16.58 20.61 26.34
CA LEU A 632 -16.18 19.61 25.35
C LEU A 632 -14.98 18.86 25.92
N THR A 633 -15.09 17.54 26.02
CA THR A 633 -13.98 16.65 26.35
C THR A 633 -13.72 15.77 25.14
N MET A 634 -12.48 15.75 24.66
CA MET A 634 -12.03 14.90 23.56
C MET A 634 -10.94 13.98 24.07
N THR A 635 -11.16 12.67 23.96
CA THR A 635 -10.19 11.64 24.39
C THR A 635 -9.73 10.85 23.18
N MET A 636 -8.42 10.86 22.90
CA MET A 636 -7.86 10.09 21.79
C MET A 636 -7.77 8.61 22.19
N VAL A 637 -8.51 7.76 21.47
CA VAL A 637 -8.55 6.32 21.72
C VAL A 637 -7.18 5.70 21.43
N GLY A 638 -6.65 4.98 22.41
CA GLY A 638 -5.34 4.31 22.34
C GLY A 638 -4.28 4.99 23.19
N SER A 639 -4.03 6.29 23.00
CA SER A 639 -3.09 7.04 23.84
C SER A 639 -3.69 7.45 25.18
N GLY A 640 -5.02 7.63 25.24
CA GLY A 640 -5.71 8.08 26.45
C GLY A 640 -5.49 9.56 26.79
N VAL A 641 -4.81 10.31 25.91
CA VAL A 641 -4.65 11.76 26.06
C VAL A 641 -6.00 12.43 25.89
N GLU A 642 -6.29 13.39 26.76
CA GLU A 642 -7.58 14.06 26.81
C GLU A 642 -7.39 15.58 26.80
N PHE A 643 -8.20 16.23 25.96
CA PHE A 643 -8.32 17.67 25.83
C PHE A 643 -9.70 18.11 26.30
N GLY A 644 -9.74 19.06 27.23
CA GLY A 644 -10.96 19.71 27.67
C GLY A 644 -11.04 21.15 27.17
N GLN A 645 -12.21 21.57 26.71
CA GLN A 645 -12.55 22.96 26.38
C GLN A 645 -13.83 23.34 27.11
N LYS A 646 -13.79 24.42 27.90
CA LYS A 646 -14.94 24.98 28.60
C LYS A 646 -15.19 26.39 28.12
N THR A 647 -16.37 26.64 27.57
CA THR A 647 -16.80 27.94 27.07
C THR A 647 -17.98 28.45 27.90
N GLU A 648 -17.84 29.64 28.45
CA GLU A 648 -18.88 30.32 29.23
C GLU A 648 -19.31 31.58 28.48
N SER A 649 -20.57 31.63 28.04
CA SER A 649 -21.12 32.74 27.24
C SER A 649 -22.31 33.38 27.93
N TRP A 650 -22.29 34.70 28.10
CA TRP A 650 -23.38 35.47 28.67
C TRP A 650 -24.13 36.19 27.55
N LEU A 651 -25.39 35.80 27.34
CA LEU A 651 -26.28 36.32 26.32
C LEU A 651 -27.25 37.32 26.96
N GLY A 652 -27.24 38.57 26.49
CA GLY A 652 -28.05 39.66 27.02
C GLY A 652 -29.25 39.97 26.14
N TYR A 653 -30.41 40.19 26.77
CA TYR A 653 -31.63 40.54 26.03
C TYR A 653 -31.46 41.79 25.15
N LYS A 654 -31.62 41.61 23.83
CA LYS A 654 -31.41 42.61 22.76
C LYS A 654 -30.05 43.27 22.76
N LYS A 655 -29.06 42.60 23.35
CA LYS A 655 -27.67 43.05 23.44
C LYS A 655 -26.69 42.02 22.88
N GLY A 656 -27.17 40.81 22.63
CA GLY A 656 -26.39 39.74 22.07
C GLY A 656 -25.37 39.18 23.03
N LEU A 657 -24.23 38.74 22.51
CA LEU A 657 -23.14 38.27 23.36
C LEU A 657 -22.58 39.44 24.17
N LEU A 658 -22.71 39.39 25.49
CA LEU A 658 -22.18 40.39 26.41
C LEU A 658 -20.76 40.04 26.86
N LYS A 659 -20.54 38.77 27.19
CA LYS A 659 -19.28 38.25 27.70
C LYS A 659 -19.08 36.83 27.20
N SER A 660 -17.86 36.44 26.89
CA SER A 660 -17.53 35.06 26.55
C SER A 660 -16.13 34.71 27.05
N GLU A 661 -15.98 33.58 27.72
CA GLU A 661 -14.70 33.10 28.28
C GLU A 661 -14.43 31.69 27.82
N ILE A 662 -13.21 31.44 27.31
CA ILE A 662 -12.73 30.11 26.95
C ILE A 662 -11.66 29.68 27.93
N HIS A 663 -11.83 28.47 28.45
CA HIS A 663 -10.86 27.77 29.27
C HIS A 663 -10.51 26.44 28.60
N ILE A 664 -9.27 25.99 28.76
CA ILE A 664 -8.83 24.68 28.26
C ILE A 664 -8.17 23.85 29.36
N ARG A 665 -8.17 22.54 29.20
CA ARG A 665 -7.58 21.55 30.11
C ARG A 665 -6.86 20.46 29.31
N TRP A 666 -5.81 19.89 29.88
CA TRP A 666 -5.09 18.74 29.34
C TRP A 666 -4.80 17.74 30.45
N THR A 667 -4.97 16.43 30.19
CA THR A 667 -4.57 15.38 31.15
C THR A 667 -3.05 15.17 31.19
N GLU A 668 -2.36 15.39 30.07
CA GLU A 668 -0.90 15.48 29.99
C GLU A 668 -0.54 16.83 29.35
N HIS A 669 -0.02 17.76 30.15
CA HIS A 669 0.25 19.11 29.68
C HIS A 669 1.37 19.11 28.61
N PRO A 670 1.19 19.78 27.44
CA PRO A 670 2.21 19.80 26.38
C PRO A 670 3.46 20.65 26.68
N TYR A 671 3.53 21.31 27.85
CA TYR A 671 4.66 22.13 28.29
C TYR A 671 5.09 21.74 29.71
N ASP A 672 6.40 21.54 29.92
CA ASP A 672 7.12 21.14 31.15
C ASP A 672 6.27 20.63 32.33
N GLU A 673 6.34 19.31 32.54
CA GLU A 673 5.81 18.54 33.67
C GLU A 673 6.14 19.12 35.07
N ASN A 674 7.15 20.01 35.17
CA ASN A 674 7.57 20.64 36.43
C ASN A 674 7.08 22.09 36.61
N TYR A 675 6.33 22.68 35.67
CA TYR A 675 5.97 24.11 35.69
C TYR A 675 4.53 24.37 35.21
N THR A 676 3.52 24.01 36.01
CA THR A 676 2.16 24.53 35.82
C THR A 676 2.02 25.89 36.51
N GLN A 677 2.28 26.97 35.77
CA GLN A 677 2.08 28.34 36.27
C GLN A 677 0.61 28.80 36.23
N ASN A 678 -0.34 27.90 35.91
CA ASN A 678 -1.62 28.24 35.27
C ASN A 678 -2.88 27.74 36.00
N GLY A 679 -2.98 27.95 37.32
CA GLY A 679 -4.23 27.76 38.07
C GLY A 679 -4.11 26.76 39.23
N THR A 680 -5.18 26.66 40.02
CA THR A 680 -5.23 25.71 41.15
C THR A 680 -5.66 24.35 40.59
N PRO A 681 -4.84 23.29 40.67
CA PRO A 681 -5.23 21.95 40.22
C PRO A 681 -6.44 21.44 41.00
N ASP A 682 -7.33 20.72 40.33
CA ASP A 682 -8.48 20.06 40.94
C ASP A 682 -8.09 18.73 41.63
N GLU A 683 -9.09 17.98 42.10
CA GLU A 683 -8.90 16.70 42.81
C GLU A 683 -8.21 15.62 41.95
N ASN A 684 -8.19 15.79 40.63
CA ASN A 684 -7.54 14.91 39.66
C ASN A 684 -6.17 15.43 39.20
N ASN A 685 -5.67 16.52 39.81
CA ASN A 685 -4.43 17.21 39.44
C ASN A 685 -4.49 17.87 38.05
N GLU A 686 -5.69 18.21 37.58
CA GLU A 686 -5.93 18.91 36.32
C GLU A 686 -6.24 20.39 36.57
N ALA A 687 -5.82 21.29 35.68
CA ALA A 687 -6.09 22.72 35.83
C ALA A 687 -6.73 23.28 34.56
N TRP A 688 -7.88 23.95 34.73
CA TRP A 688 -8.50 24.75 33.67
C TRP A 688 -7.74 26.07 33.53
N VAL A 689 -7.13 26.26 32.37
CA VAL A 689 -6.36 27.46 32.02
C VAL A 689 -7.23 28.39 31.18
N SER A 690 -7.32 29.66 31.55
CA SER A 690 -8.00 30.68 30.76
C SER A 690 -7.24 30.96 29.47
N LEU A 691 -7.92 30.89 28.33
CA LEU A 691 -7.35 31.13 27.00
C LEU A 691 -7.70 32.52 26.49
N ASN A 692 -8.97 32.91 26.57
CA ASN A 692 -9.45 34.19 26.03
C ASN A 692 -10.73 34.64 26.74
N ARG A 693 -10.88 35.95 26.94
CA ARG A 693 -12.13 36.58 27.36
C ARG A 693 -12.49 37.74 26.44
N LEU A 694 -13.73 37.74 25.98
CA LEU A 694 -14.37 38.86 25.30
C LEU A 694 -15.37 39.53 26.23
N GLU A 695 -15.35 40.86 26.30
CA GLU A 695 -16.36 41.66 26.98
C GLU A 695 -16.88 42.76 26.05
N LEU A 696 -18.20 42.91 25.95
CA LEU A 696 -18.81 43.88 25.07
C LEU A 696 -18.42 45.30 25.49
N LYS A 697 -18.02 46.11 24.51
CA LYS A 697 -17.75 47.55 24.65
C LYS A 697 -18.90 48.38 24.10
N SER A 698 -19.30 48.08 22.86
CA SER A 698 -20.39 48.80 22.18
C SER A 698 -21.00 47.93 21.09
N MET A 699 -22.27 48.19 20.79
CA MET A 699 -22.98 47.51 19.71
C MET A 699 -23.95 48.48 19.05
N GLU A 700 -23.94 48.47 17.73
CA GLU A 700 -24.89 49.14 16.86
C GLU A 700 -25.65 48.09 16.06
N VAL A 701 -26.97 48.20 16.05
CA VAL A 701 -27.85 47.32 15.27
C VAL A 701 -28.65 48.19 14.34
N THR A 702 -28.47 47.98 13.05
CA THR A 702 -29.25 48.66 12.01
C THR A 702 -30.35 47.72 11.57
N GLU A 703 -31.59 48.05 11.94
CA GLU A 703 -32.76 47.28 11.52
C GLU A 703 -32.93 47.37 9.99
N SER A 704 -32.71 46.26 9.30
CA SER A 704 -33.03 46.13 7.88
C SER A 704 -34.51 45.86 7.74
N GLY A 705 -35.21 46.67 6.96
CA GLY A 705 -36.64 46.50 6.69
C GLY A 705 -36.98 45.25 5.86
N GLY A 706 -36.88 44.06 6.46
CA GLY A 706 -37.44 42.78 6.02
C GLY A 706 -37.40 42.45 4.52
N VAL A 707 -38.38 41.63 4.11
CA VAL A 707 -38.60 41.05 2.76
C VAL A 707 -38.47 42.06 1.61
N PHE A 708 -38.74 43.35 1.85
CA PHE A 708 -38.64 44.41 0.83
C PHE A 708 -37.19 44.78 0.46
N LYS A 709 -36.20 44.63 1.37
CA LYS A 709 -34.77 44.85 1.06
C LYS A 709 -34.20 43.70 0.22
N LYS A 710 -34.51 42.43 0.54
CA LYS A 710 -34.16 41.24 -0.26
C LYS A 710 -34.69 41.31 -1.72
N LEU A 711 -35.77 42.07 -1.96
CA LEU A 711 -36.34 42.36 -3.28
C LEU A 711 -35.66 43.51 -4.05
N THR A 712 -34.94 44.41 -3.36
CA THR A 712 -34.33 45.63 -3.94
C THR A 712 -32.80 45.60 -3.95
N GLN A 713 -32.18 44.77 -3.12
CA GLN A 713 -30.77 44.41 -3.11
C GLN A 713 -30.67 42.88 -3.14
N PRO A 714 -30.47 42.26 -4.32
CA PRO A 714 -30.26 40.82 -4.38
C PRO A 714 -28.97 40.43 -3.63
N VAL A 715 -28.95 39.24 -3.03
CA VAL A 715 -27.75 38.64 -2.44
C VAL A 715 -26.62 38.70 -3.47
N GLN A 716 -25.54 39.38 -3.14
CA GLN A 716 -24.30 39.43 -3.91
C GLN A 716 -23.57 38.10 -3.75
N MET A 717 -23.02 37.62 -4.84
CA MET A 717 -22.32 36.35 -4.92
C MET A 717 -20.87 36.59 -4.47
N VAL A 718 -20.48 36.08 -3.29
CA VAL A 718 -19.10 36.13 -2.81
C VAL A 718 -18.69 34.76 -2.27
N GLU A 719 -17.59 34.23 -2.79
CA GLU A 719 -16.99 32.98 -2.33
C GLU A 719 -16.12 33.20 -1.09
N LEU A 720 -15.97 32.17 -0.25
CA LEU A 720 -15.17 32.26 0.98
C LEU A 720 -13.72 32.73 0.75
N ARG A 721 -13.13 32.37 -0.38
CA ARG A 721 -11.76 32.79 -0.73
C ARG A 721 -11.70 34.14 -1.46
N ASP A 722 -12.79 34.56 -2.11
CA ASP A 722 -12.93 35.88 -2.76
C ASP A 722 -13.18 36.99 -1.71
N LEU A 723 -13.42 36.62 -0.45
CA LEU A 723 -13.32 37.53 0.70
C LEU A 723 -11.95 38.26 0.70
N GLY A 724 -10.90 37.59 0.19
CA GLY A 724 -9.56 38.12 -0.03
C GLY A 724 -9.46 39.18 -1.12
N ASP A 725 -10.45 39.30 -2.00
CA ASP A 725 -10.42 40.17 -3.18
C ASP A 725 -11.52 41.26 -3.14
N HIS A 726 -12.31 41.28 -2.06
CA HIS A 726 -13.46 42.17 -1.93
C HIS A 726 -13.19 43.32 -0.93
N PRO A 727 -13.53 44.58 -1.28
CA PRO A 727 -13.26 45.73 -0.44
C PRO A 727 -14.02 45.69 0.89
N ASP A 728 -15.26 45.17 0.92
CA ASP A 728 -16.07 45.09 2.15
C ASP A 728 -15.47 44.11 3.17
N PHE A 729 -14.62 43.19 2.71
CA PHE A 729 -13.94 42.19 3.52
C PHE A 729 -12.46 42.53 3.76
N ASN A 730 -12.05 43.78 3.51
CA ASN A 730 -10.67 44.27 3.65
C ASN A 730 -9.63 43.44 2.90
N PHE A 731 -10.02 42.72 1.85
CA PHE A 731 -9.12 41.82 1.11
C PHE A 731 -8.52 40.71 1.99
N GLU A 732 -9.26 40.23 2.99
CA GLU A 732 -8.81 39.20 3.93
C GLU A 732 -9.40 37.82 3.56
N PRO A 733 -8.58 36.85 3.08
CA PRO A 733 -9.08 35.55 2.61
C PRO A 733 -9.54 34.65 3.76
N TYR A 734 -10.53 33.79 3.54
CA TYR A 734 -10.95 32.80 4.54
C TYR A 734 -9.81 31.88 5.02
N ARG A 735 -9.82 31.53 6.32
CA ARG A 735 -8.80 30.70 6.97
C ARG A 735 -9.48 29.63 7.81
N LYS A 736 -9.09 28.35 7.64
CA LYS A 736 -9.49 27.25 8.53
C LYS A 736 -8.98 27.44 9.98
N THR A 737 -9.85 27.71 10.93
CA THR A 737 -9.44 27.92 12.32
C THR A 737 -10.39 27.21 13.26
N ALA A 738 -9.86 26.68 14.37
CA ALA A 738 -10.71 26.18 15.44
C ALA A 738 -11.47 27.36 16.06
N GLN A 739 -12.79 27.25 16.15
CA GLN A 739 -13.65 28.35 16.59
C GLN A 739 -14.85 27.86 17.39
N ILE A 740 -15.37 28.74 18.24
CA ILE A 740 -16.64 28.52 18.95
C ILE A 740 -17.34 29.85 19.18
N GLY A 741 -18.59 29.95 18.74
CA GLY A 741 -19.31 31.22 18.68
C GLY A 741 -18.54 32.21 17.80
N ILE A 742 -18.20 33.37 18.37
CA ILE A 742 -17.39 34.40 17.70
C ILE A 742 -15.90 34.37 18.09
N GLN A 743 -15.50 33.41 18.92
CA GLN A 743 -14.12 33.28 19.40
C GLN A 743 -13.30 32.32 18.54
N THR A 744 -12.00 32.59 18.43
CA THR A 744 -11.02 31.70 17.81
C THR A 744 -10.20 30.99 18.89
N LEU A 745 -10.06 29.68 18.77
CA LEU A 745 -9.15 28.88 19.58
C LEU A 745 -7.77 28.81 18.92
N ASP A 746 -6.77 29.42 19.55
CA ASP A 746 -5.37 29.33 19.13
C ASP A 746 -4.48 29.02 20.34
N LEU A 747 -3.96 27.79 20.41
CA LEU A 747 -3.17 27.34 21.55
C LEU A 747 -1.83 28.07 21.68
N ARG A 748 -1.37 28.80 20.65
CA ARG A 748 -0.14 29.58 20.71
C ARG A 748 -0.25 30.77 21.66
N GLU A 749 -1.46 31.22 21.98
CA GLU A 749 -1.69 32.31 22.92
C GLU A 749 -1.31 31.96 24.36
N LEU A 750 -1.13 30.67 24.68
CA LEU A 750 -0.65 30.22 25.99
C LEU A 750 0.87 30.26 26.15
N SER A 751 1.62 30.39 25.05
CA SER A 751 3.09 30.33 25.07
C SER A 751 3.78 31.66 25.41
N GLU A 752 3.01 32.68 25.81
CA GLU A 752 3.48 34.05 26.07
C GLU A 752 3.51 34.45 27.55
#